data_AF-I7CPL3-F1
#
_entry.id   AF-I7CPL3-F1
#
_cell.length_a   1.000
_cell.length_b   1.000
_cell.length_c   1.000
_cell.angle_alpha   90.00
_cell.angle_beta   90.00
_cell.angle_gamma   90.00
#
_symmetry.space_group_name_H-M   'P 1'
#
loop_
_entity.id
_entity.type
_entity.pdbx_description
1 polymer ?
#
loop_
_entity_poly.entity_id
_entity_poly.type
_entity_poly.pdbx_seq_one_letter_code
_entity_poly.pdbx_strand_id
1 'polypeptide(L)'
;MNQIPMQYFNLAEENYSKYGLSVIQLIQIGKFYELWHEPDTSSKQRAYSQAELLMESSIRNRPLEVISPIEQVASLLDMRIISPGKRSLLQMGFPIYSLTTHLSTLLDKGWTVIVIDELVTGKSGPKQRAVSQVYSPSCNSEDCSELSYVLSIYFSQDDLLGITLFSAMNGHSIMFPVSWTDRDKVARLLISYRIREIVIWADSGVGLNILINKIYNLLIGWNLFPSEPNAKIEVMGEVLTNLPCYLSYKYENNNKEWLLLHIYIGINAEWLNKNYQRYTLSKIFQSTWTENVNQANLISLLGVLQFIKDRNPNLIKNLQLPECYNSVVSPLNLILCNRAEYQLDLLPKRGKLGGLLNLVDYCSTAMGKRLFKFRLLNPITDYSELNLRYKEIAIFKQLLDKKIFDNFELKHIKDLSSLHRQWAICASSDTTLSPKKLSQIYHSYLFANQLISKLINNNIQLPPLIGPQLESLIEEIDRVFQVNNLLGDFKDILQPTDNLTNLLAQQQTLRAQLTEWAEQISNIVFQDTISIKAEYFNKEGYAFSILSKKLTKLEYYMTNASISNNSIIVLGKRGNHHIITSPTIHKISIELNLLEEQINTYVKQTYNQELKRLYFNYSELFSPLVNMISRLDVALSGAIAAIKFNYTKPCLTLTKPQQTKGFIEAINLRHPLVEQLNTQEECVAHNINLEDKGMLIFSVNGAGKSTLLRAIGVNVILAQAGMYVAADSFKLRPYNYLITRILGGDDLHKGQGTFEVEMRDLSTILKLANYNSLILGDEICHGTEVSSGTAILAATIERLTAAQTSFVLSTHLHQVCSLIDLPVRCYHLSVIQQENSGLIYERKLKPGPGPSQYGIEVMGHIINDKKFYNSALKYRKLINWELPSRSEFSPLTIFRPSKYNAQVFIDSCEICGAPAEAIHHIQPKSEFKSQPEKLCNRKLNRKSNLVPVCSSCHLDIHRNKISILGWKRTPGHKKLYWVYLNESLDSGTE
;
A
#
# COMPACT_ATOMS: atom_id res chain seq x y z
N MET A 1 11.43 -38.48 -31.03
CA MET A 1 11.81 -37.10 -30.67
C MET A 1 13.22 -37.13 -30.09
N ASN A 2 14.02 -36.06 -30.24
CA ASN A 2 15.30 -35.93 -29.54
C ASN A 2 15.11 -36.14 -28.02
N GLN A 3 16.10 -36.69 -27.31
CA GLN A 3 16.00 -36.96 -25.85
C GLN A 3 15.63 -35.71 -25.02
N ILE A 4 16.02 -34.51 -25.48
CA ILE A 4 15.86 -33.26 -24.72
C ILE A 4 14.40 -32.76 -24.69
N PRO A 5 13.64 -32.67 -25.80
CA PRO A 5 12.20 -32.36 -25.76
C PRO A 5 11.39 -33.28 -24.86
N MET A 6 11.66 -34.58 -24.90
CA MET A 6 10.94 -35.56 -24.08
C MET A 6 11.24 -35.36 -22.59
N GLN A 7 12.50 -35.07 -22.23
CA GLN A 7 12.86 -34.68 -20.86
C GLN A 7 12.17 -33.38 -20.41
N TYR A 8 12.09 -32.38 -21.29
CA TYR A 8 11.41 -31.11 -20.99
C TYR A 8 9.93 -31.32 -20.69
N PHE A 9 9.20 -32.05 -21.54
CA PHE A 9 7.75 -32.26 -21.33
C PHE A 9 7.44 -33.19 -20.15
N ASN A 10 8.28 -34.19 -19.87
CA ASN A 10 8.12 -35.02 -18.67
C ASN A 10 8.32 -34.20 -17.39
N LEU A 11 9.38 -33.39 -17.33
CA LEU A 11 9.58 -32.46 -16.21
C LEU A 11 8.44 -31.45 -16.15
N ALA A 12 7.87 -31.06 -17.28
CA ALA A 12 6.75 -30.14 -17.30
C ALA A 12 5.50 -30.70 -16.64
N GLU A 13 5.12 -31.94 -16.91
CA GLU A 13 3.99 -32.57 -16.22
C GLU A 13 4.20 -32.65 -14.71
N GLU A 14 5.39 -33.04 -14.26
CA GLU A 14 5.74 -33.08 -12.83
C GLU A 14 5.70 -31.68 -12.20
N ASN A 15 6.29 -30.70 -12.87
CA ASN A 15 6.35 -29.31 -12.40
C ASN A 15 4.96 -28.65 -12.39
N TYR A 16 4.09 -28.94 -13.36
CA TYR A 16 2.71 -28.44 -13.35
C TYR A 16 1.89 -29.06 -12.22
N SER A 17 2.10 -30.34 -11.92
CA SER A 17 1.47 -31.01 -10.77
C SER A 17 1.94 -30.41 -9.45
N LYS A 18 3.24 -30.12 -9.34
CA LYS A 18 3.85 -29.64 -8.09
C LYS A 18 3.68 -28.14 -7.82
N TYR A 19 3.78 -27.30 -8.85
CA TYR A 19 3.80 -25.84 -8.73
C TYR A 19 2.62 -25.15 -9.39
N GLY A 20 1.68 -25.91 -9.95
CA GLY A 20 0.45 -25.42 -10.56
C GLY A 20 0.58 -25.09 -12.05
N LEU A 21 -0.52 -24.60 -12.62
CA LEU A 21 -0.65 -24.40 -14.07
C LEU A 21 0.00 -23.10 -14.58
N SER A 22 0.23 -22.11 -13.70
CA SER A 22 0.87 -20.81 -14.03
C SER A 22 2.39 -20.86 -13.90
N VAL A 23 3.00 -21.86 -14.56
CA VAL A 23 4.43 -22.15 -14.48
C VAL A 23 5.09 -21.97 -15.84
N ILE A 24 6.24 -21.30 -15.84
CA ILE A 24 7.16 -21.16 -16.95
C ILE A 24 8.36 -22.05 -16.66
N GLN A 25 8.78 -22.85 -17.64
CA GLN A 25 9.98 -23.67 -17.52
C GLN A 25 11.05 -23.20 -18.50
N LEU A 26 12.23 -22.94 -17.95
CA LEU A 26 13.42 -22.51 -18.66
C LEU A 26 14.45 -23.62 -18.58
N ILE A 27 14.71 -24.27 -19.71
CA ILE A 27 15.69 -25.35 -19.79
C ILE A 27 17.01 -24.83 -20.35
N GLN A 28 18.10 -25.11 -19.64
CA GLN A 28 19.44 -24.74 -20.09
C GLN A 28 19.88 -25.63 -21.26
N ILE A 29 20.25 -24.97 -22.36
CA ILE A 29 20.89 -25.59 -23.52
C ILE A 29 22.14 -24.77 -23.86
N GLY A 30 23.30 -25.28 -23.45
CA GLY A 30 24.56 -24.57 -23.61
C GLY A 30 24.60 -23.25 -22.83
N LYS A 31 24.63 -22.12 -23.54
CA LYS A 31 24.68 -20.76 -22.97
C LYS A 31 23.33 -20.02 -22.98
N PHE A 32 22.25 -20.72 -23.31
CA PHE A 32 20.89 -20.16 -23.43
C PHE A 32 19.92 -20.90 -22.51
N TYR A 33 18.92 -20.16 -22.03
CA TYR A 33 17.68 -20.73 -21.52
C TYR A 33 16.65 -20.74 -22.63
N GLU A 34 15.97 -21.87 -22.79
CA GLU A 34 14.94 -22.06 -23.81
C GLU A 34 13.60 -22.45 -23.17
N LEU A 35 12.51 -22.12 -23.86
CA LEU A 35 11.15 -22.50 -23.53
C LEU A 35 10.49 -23.09 -24.78
N TRP A 36 9.85 -24.24 -24.61
CA TRP A 36 9.22 -24.99 -25.70
C TRP A 36 7.72 -25.20 -25.47
N HIS A 37 6.95 -25.22 -26.56
CA HIS A 37 5.51 -25.50 -26.57
C HIS A 37 5.11 -26.35 -27.78
N GLU A 38 4.18 -27.29 -27.58
CA GLU A 38 3.61 -28.12 -28.65
C GLU A 38 2.49 -27.36 -29.39
N PRO A 39 2.55 -27.21 -30.72
CA PRO A 39 1.47 -26.61 -31.51
C PRO A 39 0.13 -27.34 -31.29
N ASP A 40 -0.98 -26.62 -31.36
CA ASP A 40 -2.35 -27.15 -31.30
C ASP A 40 -2.74 -27.89 -30.00
N THR A 41 -1.92 -27.82 -28.95
CA THR A 41 -2.30 -28.31 -27.61
C THR A 41 -3.14 -27.27 -26.88
N SER A 42 -4.35 -27.63 -26.46
CA SER A 42 -5.20 -26.74 -25.64
C SER A 42 -4.45 -26.39 -24.36
N SER A 43 -4.20 -25.11 -24.11
CA SER A 43 -3.56 -24.65 -22.88
C SER A 43 -4.40 -25.13 -21.69
N LYS A 44 -3.83 -25.99 -20.84
CA LYS A 44 -4.48 -26.44 -19.57
C LYS A 44 -4.75 -25.28 -18.60
N GLN A 45 -4.25 -24.08 -18.88
CA GLN A 45 -4.45 -22.85 -18.10
C GLN A 45 -5.88 -22.30 -18.27
N ARG A 46 -6.87 -22.94 -17.63
CA ARG A 46 -8.13 -22.28 -17.29
C ARG A 46 -7.93 -21.47 -16.02
N ALA A 47 -7.43 -20.25 -16.13
CA ALA A 47 -7.59 -19.30 -15.06
C ALA A 47 -8.98 -18.68 -15.21
N TYR A 48 -9.89 -19.02 -14.30
CA TYR A 48 -11.22 -18.40 -14.31
C TYR A 48 -11.08 -16.91 -14.07
N SER A 49 -11.52 -16.09 -15.03
CA SER A 49 -11.60 -14.64 -14.78
C SER A 49 -12.70 -14.35 -13.75
N GLN A 50 -12.59 -13.25 -13.00
CA GLN A 50 -13.64 -12.81 -12.06
C GLN A 50 -15.03 -12.75 -12.73
N ALA A 51 -15.08 -12.49 -14.03
CA ALA A 51 -16.31 -12.47 -14.83
C ALA A 51 -16.90 -13.87 -15.11
N GLU A 52 -16.08 -14.92 -15.20
CA GLU A 52 -16.53 -16.30 -15.45
C GLU A 52 -17.15 -16.97 -14.22
N LEU A 53 -16.75 -16.55 -13.01
CA LEU A 53 -17.28 -17.08 -11.74
C LEU A 53 -18.59 -16.41 -11.31
N LEU A 54 -18.87 -15.21 -11.83
CA LEU A 54 -20.11 -14.46 -11.56
C LEU A 54 -21.26 -14.82 -12.51
N MET A 55 -21.02 -15.65 -13.53
CA MET A 55 -22.07 -16.16 -14.43
C MET A 55 -22.59 -17.51 -13.95
N GLU A 56 -23.92 -17.66 -13.89
CA GLU A 56 -24.58 -18.95 -13.63
C GLU A 56 -24.13 -20.01 -14.65
N SER A 57 -24.00 -21.26 -14.18
CA SER A 57 -23.49 -22.42 -14.93
C SER A 57 -24.21 -22.68 -16.27
N SER A 58 -25.40 -22.11 -16.47
CA SER A 58 -26.26 -22.25 -17.64
C SER A 58 -25.83 -21.45 -18.88
N ILE A 59 -24.86 -20.51 -18.78
CA ILE A 59 -24.47 -19.60 -19.89
C ILE A 59 -23.13 -20.00 -20.55
N ARG A 60 -22.49 -21.10 -20.15
CA ARG A 60 -21.17 -21.57 -20.66
C ARG A 60 -21.23 -22.18 -22.08
N ASN A 61 -21.50 -21.40 -23.12
CA ASN A 61 -21.62 -21.91 -24.50
C ASN A 61 -20.59 -21.39 -25.54
N ARG A 62 -19.53 -20.67 -25.14
CA ARG A 62 -18.40 -20.38 -26.06
C ARG A 62 -17.03 -20.52 -25.37
N PRO A 63 -16.11 -21.35 -25.88
CA PRO A 63 -14.71 -21.30 -25.46
C PRO A 63 -14.06 -20.04 -26.04
N LEU A 64 -13.53 -19.18 -25.17
CA LEU A 64 -12.65 -18.07 -25.57
C LEU A 64 -11.31 -18.65 -26.03
N GLU A 65 -10.76 -18.17 -27.13
CA GLU A 65 -9.42 -18.53 -27.61
C GLU A 65 -8.37 -18.09 -26.58
N VAL A 66 -7.70 -19.04 -25.92
CA VAL A 66 -6.67 -18.77 -24.91
C VAL A 66 -5.31 -18.76 -25.60
N ILE A 67 -4.59 -17.64 -25.48
CA ILE A 67 -3.22 -17.46 -26.00
C ILE A 67 -2.28 -18.41 -25.24
N SER A 68 -1.39 -19.12 -25.95
CA SER A 68 -0.48 -20.10 -25.34
C SER A 68 0.54 -19.43 -24.38
N PRO A 69 1.08 -20.15 -23.37
CA PRO A 69 2.07 -19.58 -22.44
C PRO A 69 3.30 -19.00 -23.14
N ILE A 70 3.78 -19.66 -24.20
CA ILE A 70 4.93 -19.19 -24.98
C ILE A 70 4.64 -17.86 -25.68
N GLU A 71 3.43 -17.66 -26.21
CA GLU A 71 3.00 -16.40 -26.85
C GLU A 71 2.82 -15.28 -25.84
N GLN A 72 2.27 -15.58 -24.67
CA GLN A 72 2.16 -14.60 -23.58
C GLN A 72 3.56 -14.15 -23.12
N VAL A 73 4.48 -15.08 -22.90
CA VAL A 73 5.85 -14.79 -22.47
C VAL A 73 6.63 -14.05 -23.57
N ALA A 74 6.51 -14.47 -24.82
CA ALA A 74 7.14 -13.81 -25.95
C ALA A 74 6.66 -12.36 -26.11
N SER A 75 5.35 -12.12 -25.96
CA SER A 75 4.77 -10.77 -25.97
C SER A 75 5.26 -9.92 -24.78
N LEU A 76 5.31 -10.50 -23.57
CA LEU A 76 5.77 -9.82 -22.37
C LEU A 76 7.25 -9.44 -22.41
N LEU A 77 8.09 -10.28 -23.05
CA LEU A 77 9.53 -10.09 -23.14
C LEU A 77 10.00 -9.47 -24.47
N ASP A 78 9.07 -9.12 -25.37
CA ASP A 78 9.34 -8.66 -26.74
C ASP A 78 10.31 -9.60 -27.50
N MET A 79 10.02 -10.90 -27.45
CA MET A 79 10.84 -11.96 -28.06
C MET A 79 10.14 -12.63 -29.23
N ARG A 80 10.94 -13.11 -30.19
CA ARG A 80 10.43 -13.85 -31.35
C ARG A 80 10.31 -15.34 -31.04
N ILE A 81 9.18 -15.93 -31.44
CA ILE A 81 8.98 -17.38 -31.45
C ILE A 81 9.51 -17.94 -32.77
N ILE A 82 10.29 -19.00 -32.70
CA ILE A 82 10.87 -19.70 -33.85
C ILE A 82 10.25 -21.11 -33.91
N SER A 83 9.97 -21.59 -35.12
CA SER A 83 9.49 -22.96 -35.36
C SER A 83 10.40 -23.64 -36.39
N PRO A 84 11.31 -24.56 -35.98
CA PRO A 84 12.21 -25.25 -36.89
C PRO A 84 11.49 -26.38 -37.67
N GLY A 85 10.51 -26.05 -38.54
CA GLY A 85 9.82 -27.00 -39.44
C GLY A 85 8.26 -27.04 -39.41
N LYS A 86 7.64 -27.80 -40.33
CA LYS A 86 6.16 -27.86 -40.51
C LYS A 86 5.40 -28.66 -39.42
N ARG A 87 6.10 -29.30 -38.49
CA ARG A 87 5.57 -30.02 -37.30
C ARG A 87 6.40 -29.74 -36.04
N SER A 88 7.17 -28.65 -36.03
CA SER A 88 8.14 -28.39 -34.96
C SER A 88 7.54 -27.65 -33.79
N LEU A 89 8.05 -27.99 -32.61
CA LEU A 89 7.86 -27.27 -31.35
C LEU A 89 8.09 -25.77 -31.56
N LEU A 90 7.21 -24.96 -30.98
CA LEU A 90 7.47 -23.53 -30.84
C LEU A 90 8.57 -23.35 -29.80
N GLN A 91 9.59 -22.56 -30.15
CA GLN A 91 10.75 -22.32 -29.31
C GLN A 91 10.99 -20.82 -29.15
N MET A 92 11.31 -20.42 -27.92
CA MET A 92 11.90 -19.11 -27.62
C MET A 92 13.04 -19.27 -26.61
N GLY A 93 13.96 -18.31 -26.53
CA GLY A 93 15.05 -18.37 -25.55
C GLY A 93 15.91 -17.13 -25.51
N PHE A 94 16.72 -17.03 -24.46
CA PHE A 94 17.63 -15.90 -24.22
C PHE A 94 18.91 -16.36 -23.50
N PRO A 95 20.01 -15.57 -23.55
CA PRO A 95 21.27 -15.93 -22.89
C PRO A 95 21.12 -16.07 -21.37
N ILE A 96 21.83 -17.01 -20.74
CA ILE A 96 21.73 -17.30 -19.29
C ILE A 96 21.93 -16.05 -18.42
N TYR A 97 22.86 -15.17 -18.80
CA TYR A 97 23.17 -13.95 -18.03
C TYR A 97 22.01 -12.93 -18.00
N SER A 98 21.02 -13.05 -18.89
CA SER A 98 19.85 -12.17 -18.96
C SER A 98 18.68 -12.66 -18.09
N LEU A 99 18.79 -13.81 -17.42
CA LEU A 99 17.71 -14.37 -16.59
C LEU A 99 17.19 -13.36 -15.57
N THR A 100 18.08 -12.72 -14.81
CA THR A 100 17.71 -11.74 -13.77
C THR A 100 16.94 -10.55 -14.34
N THR A 101 17.28 -10.12 -15.57
CA THR A 101 16.58 -9.00 -16.22
C THR A 101 15.16 -9.33 -16.66
N HIS A 102 14.89 -10.59 -17.03
CA HIS A 102 13.55 -11.02 -17.45
C HIS A 102 12.69 -11.50 -16.28
N LEU A 103 13.33 -11.94 -15.19
CA LEU A 103 12.66 -12.52 -14.03
C LEU A 103 11.64 -11.56 -13.42
N SER A 104 12.00 -10.29 -13.21
CA SER A 104 11.10 -9.29 -12.60
C SER A 104 9.80 -9.14 -13.39
N THR A 105 9.89 -9.07 -14.72
CA THR A 105 8.72 -8.92 -15.62
C THR A 105 7.78 -10.12 -15.53
N LEU A 106 8.33 -11.34 -15.50
CA LEU A 106 7.54 -12.56 -15.41
C LEU A 106 6.88 -12.72 -14.04
N LEU A 107 7.63 -12.50 -12.96
CA LEU A 107 7.12 -12.56 -11.59
C LEU A 107 6.06 -11.47 -11.34
N ASP A 108 6.23 -10.27 -11.92
CA ASP A 108 5.25 -9.19 -11.83
C ASP A 108 3.92 -9.51 -12.50
N LYS A 109 3.94 -10.38 -13.50
CA LYS A 109 2.76 -10.92 -14.18
C LYS A 109 2.19 -12.20 -13.55
N GLY A 110 2.73 -12.61 -12.40
CA GLY A 110 2.21 -13.73 -11.60
C GLY A 110 2.76 -15.10 -11.99
N TRP A 111 3.76 -15.17 -12.89
CA TRP A 111 4.34 -16.44 -13.31
C TRP A 111 5.27 -17.02 -12.23
N THR A 112 5.22 -18.34 -12.04
CA THR A 112 6.28 -19.08 -11.35
C THR A 112 7.30 -19.55 -12.39
N VAL A 113 8.57 -19.18 -12.25
CA VAL A 113 9.64 -19.52 -13.19
C VAL A 113 10.50 -20.63 -12.61
N ILE A 114 10.59 -21.74 -13.33
CA ILE A 114 11.40 -22.91 -12.98
C ILE A 114 12.60 -22.94 -13.90
N VAL A 115 13.79 -22.97 -13.29
CA VAL A 115 15.06 -23.04 -13.99
C VAL A 115 15.58 -24.47 -13.90
N ILE A 116 15.91 -25.03 -15.06
CA ILE A 116 16.41 -26.39 -15.22
C ILE A 116 17.83 -26.29 -15.80
N ASP A 117 18.85 -26.51 -14.97
CA ASP A 117 20.25 -26.40 -15.38
C ASP A 117 20.84 -27.76 -15.80
N GLU A 118 21.90 -27.69 -16.61
CA GLU A 118 22.73 -28.84 -16.98
C GLU A 118 23.65 -29.23 -15.81
N LEU A 119 23.50 -30.46 -15.31
CA LEU A 119 24.39 -31.01 -14.29
C LEU A 119 25.76 -31.32 -14.89
N VAL A 120 26.82 -31.09 -14.12
CA VAL A 120 28.20 -31.43 -14.50
C VAL A 120 28.36 -32.95 -14.45
N THR A 121 28.12 -33.63 -15.57
CA THR A 121 28.47 -35.04 -15.75
C THR A 121 29.82 -35.18 -16.44
N GLY A 122 30.57 -36.24 -16.13
CA GLY A 122 31.87 -36.53 -16.76
C GLY A 122 31.78 -36.55 -18.30
N LYS A 123 32.91 -36.31 -18.98
CA LYS A 123 33.04 -35.93 -20.40
C LYS A 123 32.39 -36.84 -21.48
N SER A 124 31.67 -37.90 -21.13
CA SER A 124 31.02 -38.80 -22.09
C SER A 124 29.67 -39.33 -21.58
N GLY A 125 28.59 -38.58 -21.83
CA GLY A 125 27.22 -38.99 -21.61
C GLY A 125 26.21 -37.87 -21.91
N PRO A 126 24.92 -38.16 -22.14
CA PRO A 126 23.89 -37.12 -22.24
C PRO A 126 23.89 -36.30 -20.93
N LYS A 127 24.00 -34.97 -21.06
CA LYS A 127 23.98 -34.08 -19.91
C LYS A 127 22.67 -34.26 -19.14
N GLN A 128 22.76 -34.64 -17.88
CA GLN A 128 21.60 -34.71 -17.00
C GLN A 128 21.12 -33.29 -16.70
N ARG A 129 19.81 -33.11 -16.53
CA ARG A 129 19.20 -31.83 -16.23
C ARG A 129 18.27 -31.99 -15.03
N ALA A 130 18.33 -31.02 -14.13
CA ALA A 130 17.50 -31.01 -12.94
C ALA A 130 17.03 -29.59 -12.64
N VAL A 131 15.90 -29.49 -11.95
CA VAL A 131 15.42 -28.21 -11.42
C VAL A 131 16.48 -27.67 -10.45
N SER A 132 17.10 -26.55 -10.81
CA SER A 132 18.12 -25.89 -9.99
C SER A 132 17.49 -24.84 -9.10
N GLN A 133 16.52 -24.09 -9.61
CA GLN A 133 15.89 -22.97 -8.91
C GLN A 133 14.41 -22.84 -9.30
N VAL A 134 13.60 -22.42 -8.33
CA VAL A 134 12.20 -22.06 -8.52
C VAL A 134 11.98 -20.66 -7.98
N TYR A 135 11.57 -19.77 -8.87
CA TYR A 135 11.24 -18.38 -8.55
C TYR A 135 9.72 -18.22 -8.55
N SER A 136 9.15 -17.80 -7.44
CA SER A 136 7.74 -17.40 -7.39
C SER A 136 7.60 -15.93 -7.00
N PRO A 137 6.47 -15.28 -7.33
CA PRO A 137 6.27 -13.84 -7.09
C PRO A 137 6.54 -13.38 -5.66
N SER A 138 6.29 -14.22 -4.66
CA SER A 138 6.49 -13.91 -3.24
C SER A 138 7.77 -14.50 -2.64
N CYS A 139 8.46 -15.39 -3.37
CA CYS A 139 9.62 -16.13 -2.88
C CYS A 139 10.95 -15.64 -3.49
N ASN A 140 10.95 -14.50 -4.17
CA ASN A 140 12.17 -13.89 -4.69
C ASN A 140 12.83 -13.00 -3.61
N SER A 141 14.16 -13.12 -3.47
CA SER A 141 14.96 -12.41 -2.46
C SER A 141 15.71 -11.20 -2.99
N GLU A 142 15.43 -10.80 -4.23
CA GLU A 142 16.02 -9.60 -4.84
C GLU A 142 15.51 -8.30 -4.19
N ASP A 143 16.32 -7.25 -4.30
CA ASP A 143 16.10 -5.95 -3.65
C ASP A 143 14.80 -5.29 -4.15
N CYS A 144 13.71 -5.45 -3.40
CA CYS A 144 12.45 -4.76 -3.64
C CYS A 144 12.19 -3.72 -2.54
N SER A 145 11.61 -2.58 -2.93
CA SER A 145 11.23 -1.52 -1.98
C SER A 145 10.12 -1.94 -1.01
N GLU A 146 9.24 -2.85 -1.45
CA GLU A 146 8.16 -3.42 -0.65
C GLU A 146 8.37 -4.91 -0.40
N LEU A 147 7.96 -5.38 0.77
CA LEU A 147 7.96 -6.80 1.11
C LEU A 147 6.78 -7.50 0.42
N SER A 148 7.07 -8.61 -0.24
CA SER A 148 6.02 -9.49 -0.80
C SER A 148 5.61 -10.53 0.24
N TYR A 149 4.31 -10.77 0.34
CA TYR A 149 3.74 -11.73 1.28
C TYR A 149 2.98 -12.86 0.57
N VAL A 150 3.10 -14.06 1.13
CA VAL A 150 2.21 -15.19 0.89
C VAL A 150 1.15 -15.21 1.98
N LEU A 151 -0.11 -15.28 1.59
CA LEU A 151 -1.24 -15.48 2.51
C LEU A 151 -1.64 -16.95 2.51
N SER A 152 -1.64 -17.60 3.66
CA SER A 152 -2.16 -18.95 3.86
C SER A 152 -3.46 -18.90 4.64
N ILE A 153 -4.51 -19.53 4.12
CA ILE A 153 -5.83 -19.61 4.76
C ILE A 153 -6.18 -21.08 4.93
N TYR A 154 -6.45 -21.49 6.17
CA TYR A 154 -6.98 -22.81 6.49
C TYR A 154 -8.43 -22.69 6.95
N PHE A 155 -9.32 -23.46 6.31
CA PHE A 155 -10.73 -23.55 6.66
C PHE A 155 -10.95 -24.79 7.55
N SER A 156 -11.30 -24.56 8.83
CA SER A 156 -11.69 -25.61 9.76
C SER A 156 -13.18 -25.96 9.64
N GLN A 157 -13.58 -27.13 10.15
CA GLN A 157 -14.98 -27.57 10.23
C GLN A 157 -15.80 -26.74 11.25
N ASP A 158 -15.15 -26.16 12.27
CA ASP A 158 -15.81 -25.44 13.38
C ASP A 158 -16.01 -23.93 13.12
N ASP A 159 -16.12 -23.51 11.85
CA ASP A 159 -16.14 -22.08 11.46
C ASP A 159 -14.93 -21.28 11.99
N LEU A 160 -13.82 -21.94 12.29
CA LEU A 160 -12.54 -21.31 12.63
C LEU A 160 -11.67 -21.19 11.37
N LEU A 161 -11.06 -20.02 11.20
CA LEU A 161 -10.12 -19.71 10.13
C LEU A 161 -8.72 -19.56 10.71
N GLY A 162 -7.79 -20.32 10.15
CA GLY A 162 -6.35 -20.14 10.39
C GLY A 162 -5.75 -19.26 9.30
N ILE A 163 -5.32 -18.06 9.63
CA ILE A 163 -4.76 -17.13 8.63
C ILE A 163 -3.31 -16.81 8.98
N THR A 164 -2.39 -17.04 8.04
CA THR A 164 -0.97 -16.76 8.22
C THR A 164 -0.44 -15.94 7.05
N LEU A 165 0.23 -14.83 7.35
CA LEU A 165 1.06 -14.10 6.40
C LEU A 165 2.52 -14.50 6.58
N PHE A 166 3.26 -14.66 5.49
CA PHE A 166 4.69 -14.92 5.52
C PHE A 166 5.41 -14.13 4.43
N SER A 167 6.55 -13.52 4.76
CA SER A 167 7.45 -12.93 3.76
C SER A 167 8.80 -13.62 3.76
N ALA A 168 9.19 -14.17 2.61
CA ALA A 168 10.50 -14.79 2.42
C ALA A 168 11.66 -13.78 2.52
N MET A 169 11.38 -12.51 2.27
CA MET A 169 12.37 -11.44 2.20
C MET A 169 12.92 -11.03 3.56
N ASN A 170 12.13 -11.14 4.63
CA ASN A 170 12.56 -10.86 6.01
C ASN A 170 12.38 -12.07 6.96
N GLY A 171 11.72 -13.15 6.52
CA GLY A 171 11.47 -14.34 7.33
C GLY A 171 10.42 -14.14 8.42
N HIS A 172 9.62 -13.07 8.34
CA HIS A 172 8.59 -12.73 9.30
C HIS A 172 7.28 -13.45 8.97
N SER A 173 6.65 -14.06 9.98
CA SER A 173 5.31 -14.63 9.90
C SER A 173 4.36 -13.98 10.89
N ILE A 174 3.11 -13.76 10.46
CA ILE A 174 2.05 -13.20 11.30
C ILE A 174 0.86 -14.14 11.25
N MET A 175 0.32 -14.51 12.41
CA MET A 175 -0.76 -15.47 12.55
C MET A 175 -1.99 -14.81 13.19
N PHE A 176 -3.16 -15.04 12.60
CA PHE A 176 -4.45 -14.52 13.04
C PHE A 176 -5.42 -15.69 13.31
N PRO A 177 -5.76 -15.98 14.58
CA PRO A 177 -6.84 -16.90 14.96
C PRO A 177 -8.18 -16.18 14.87
N VAL A 178 -9.08 -16.63 13.98
CA VAL A 178 -10.29 -15.86 13.70
C VAL A 178 -11.48 -16.77 13.50
N SER A 179 -12.59 -16.46 14.15
CA SER A 179 -13.87 -17.07 13.81
C SER A 179 -14.36 -16.56 12.46
N TRP A 180 -15.16 -17.36 11.76
CA TRP A 180 -15.78 -16.98 10.50
C TRP A 180 -16.60 -15.69 10.61
N THR A 181 -17.22 -15.45 11.77
CA THR A 181 -17.97 -14.23 12.06
C THR A 181 -17.11 -12.96 12.06
N ASP A 182 -15.83 -13.09 12.39
CA ASP A 182 -14.87 -11.99 12.54
C ASP A 182 -13.91 -11.85 11.36
N ARG A 183 -14.08 -12.67 10.31
CA ARG A 183 -13.20 -12.73 9.13
C ARG A 183 -12.94 -11.37 8.48
N ASP A 184 -13.94 -10.49 8.44
CA ASP A 184 -13.84 -9.16 7.81
C ASP A 184 -12.97 -8.18 8.62
N LYS A 185 -12.63 -8.51 9.87
CA LYS A 185 -11.65 -7.76 10.66
C LYS A 185 -10.23 -7.98 10.11
N VAL A 186 -9.91 -9.20 9.65
CA VAL A 186 -8.58 -9.56 9.14
C VAL A 186 -8.34 -8.93 7.80
N ALA A 187 -9.34 -9.01 6.93
CA ALA A 187 -9.33 -8.42 5.59
C ALA A 187 -8.76 -7.00 5.59
N ARG A 188 -9.10 -6.23 6.61
CA ARG A 188 -8.68 -4.83 6.77
C ARG A 188 -7.20 -4.69 7.08
N LEU A 189 -6.63 -5.58 7.88
CA LEU A 189 -5.19 -5.64 8.11
C LEU A 189 -4.45 -6.11 6.86
N LEU A 190 -5.01 -7.06 6.11
CA LEU A 190 -4.41 -7.61 4.90
C LEU A 190 -4.14 -6.54 3.84
N ILE A 191 -4.95 -5.48 3.78
CA ILE A 191 -4.77 -4.34 2.85
C ILE A 191 -3.42 -3.62 3.07
N SER A 192 -2.87 -3.66 4.28
CA SER A 192 -1.58 -3.05 4.57
C SER A 192 -0.38 -3.84 4.02
N TYR A 193 -0.59 -5.10 3.64
CA TYR A 193 0.44 -6.00 3.14
C TYR A 193 0.31 -6.21 1.62
N ARG A 194 1.45 -6.26 0.93
CA ARG A 194 1.49 -6.58 -0.50
C ARG A 194 1.44 -8.10 -0.68
N ILE A 195 0.24 -8.65 -0.67
CA ILE A 195 0.00 -10.08 -0.90
C ILE A 195 0.14 -10.36 -2.39
N ARG A 196 1.04 -11.27 -2.77
CA ARG A 196 1.27 -11.66 -4.18
C ARG A 196 0.84 -13.09 -4.50
N GLU A 197 0.79 -13.95 -3.50
CA GLU A 197 0.31 -15.34 -3.63
C GLU A 197 -0.60 -15.68 -2.45
N ILE A 198 -1.65 -16.46 -2.72
CA ILE A 198 -2.59 -16.96 -1.72
C ILE A 198 -2.64 -18.48 -1.82
N VAL A 199 -2.52 -19.15 -0.68
CA VAL A 199 -2.56 -20.60 -0.54
C VAL A 199 -3.74 -20.95 0.34
N ILE A 200 -4.61 -21.83 -0.14
CA ILE A 200 -5.83 -22.20 0.57
C ILE A 200 -5.81 -23.69 0.88
N TRP A 201 -6.03 -23.98 2.15
CA TRP A 201 -6.08 -25.30 2.73
C TRP A 201 -7.49 -25.54 3.24
N ALA A 202 -8.08 -26.67 2.88
CA ALA A 202 -9.41 -27.02 3.34
C ALA A 202 -9.51 -28.52 3.58
N ASP A 203 -10.39 -28.88 4.51
CA ASP A 203 -10.67 -30.28 4.81
C ASP A 203 -11.59 -30.91 3.75
N SER A 204 -11.28 -32.15 3.39
CA SER A 204 -11.94 -32.98 2.37
C SER A 204 -13.43 -33.30 2.63
N GLY A 205 -13.93 -33.03 3.84
CA GLY A 205 -15.32 -33.33 4.24
C GLY A 205 -16.39 -32.34 3.77
N VAL A 206 -16.02 -31.15 3.27
CA VAL A 206 -16.97 -30.13 2.83
C VAL A 206 -17.24 -30.30 1.34
N GLY A 207 -18.52 -30.40 0.93
CA GLY A 207 -18.89 -30.52 -0.49
C GLY A 207 -18.16 -29.48 -1.36
N LEU A 208 -17.37 -29.97 -2.33
CA LEU A 208 -16.36 -29.21 -3.07
C LEU A 208 -16.90 -27.87 -3.62
N ASN A 209 -18.11 -27.90 -4.18
CA ASN A 209 -18.76 -26.71 -4.77
C ASN A 209 -19.14 -25.64 -3.72
N ILE A 210 -19.57 -26.04 -2.52
CA ILE A 210 -19.96 -25.10 -1.45
C ILE A 210 -18.72 -24.41 -0.89
N LEU A 211 -17.64 -25.17 -0.68
CA LEU A 211 -16.37 -24.66 -0.19
C LEU A 211 -15.73 -23.68 -1.20
N ILE A 212 -15.72 -24.04 -2.47
CA ILE A 212 -15.21 -23.19 -3.56
C ILE A 212 -15.97 -21.87 -3.63
N ASN A 213 -17.31 -21.89 -3.56
CA ASN A 213 -18.12 -20.67 -3.51
C ASN A 213 -17.86 -19.83 -2.25
N LYS A 214 -17.69 -20.47 -1.08
CA LYS A 214 -17.30 -19.77 0.16
C LYS A 214 -15.94 -19.08 0.02
N ILE A 215 -14.95 -19.75 -0.58
CA ILE A 215 -13.61 -19.20 -0.84
C ILE A 215 -13.70 -18.01 -1.80
N TYR A 216 -14.39 -18.16 -2.93
CA TYR A 216 -14.51 -17.06 -3.90
C TYR A 216 -15.23 -15.86 -3.31
N ASN A 217 -16.36 -16.07 -2.62
CA ASN A 217 -17.07 -14.99 -1.94
C ASN A 217 -16.20 -14.29 -0.89
N LEU A 218 -15.36 -15.04 -0.17
CA LEU A 218 -14.41 -14.47 0.78
C LEU A 218 -13.37 -13.58 0.09
N LEU A 219 -12.69 -14.10 -0.93
CA LEU A 219 -11.62 -13.40 -1.63
C LEU A 219 -12.13 -12.17 -2.42
N ILE A 220 -13.32 -12.28 -3.02
CA ILE A 220 -14.01 -11.16 -3.66
C ILE A 220 -14.39 -10.11 -2.62
N GLY A 221 -14.97 -10.53 -1.48
CA GLY A 221 -15.30 -9.64 -0.38
C GLY A 221 -14.09 -8.90 0.20
N TRP A 222 -12.94 -9.57 0.26
CA TRP A 222 -11.67 -8.99 0.72
C TRP A 222 -10.91 -8.21 -0.34
N ASN A 223 -11.41 -8.17 -1.59
CA ASN A 223 -10.74 -7.56 -2.74
C ASN A 223 -9.31 -8.08 -2.96
N LEU A 224 -9.06 -9.34 -2.58
CA LEU A 224 -7.80 -10.03 -2.83
C LEU A 224 -7.87 -10.86 -4.13
N PHE A 225 -9.04 -10.91 -4.76
CA PHE A 225 -9.20 -11.52 -6.07
C PHE A 225 -8.65 -10.56 -7.14
N PRO A 226 -7.73 -10.99 -8.01
CA PRO A 226 -7.13 -10.13 -9.02
C PRO A 226 -8.17 -9.70 -10.08
N SER A 227 -8.04 -8.48 -10.57
CA SER A 227 -8.73 -8.04 -11.79
C SER A 227 -8.09 -8.63 -13.06
N GLU A 228 -6.87 -9.14 -12.98
CA GLU A 228 -6.14 -9.79 -14.09
C GLU A 228 -6.21 -11.33 -13.99
N PRO A 229 -6.28 -12.05 -15.12
CA PRO A 229 -6.52 -13.50 -15.17
C PRO A 229 -5.37 -14.40 -14.63
N ASN A 230 -4.39 -13.87 -13.89
CA ASN A 230 -3.19 -14.62 -13.51
C ASN A 230 -2.96 -14.79 -12.01
N ALA A 231 -3.78 -14.23 -11.10
CA ALA A 231 -3.58 -14.56 -9.68
C ALA A 231 -4.20 -15.90 -9.32
N LYS A 232 -3.41 -16.63 -8.53
CA LYS A 232 -3.51 -18.05 -8.31
C LYS A 232 -4.32 -18.31 -7.05
N ILE A 233 -5.41 -19.06 -7.19
CA ILE A 233 -6.07 -19.73 -6.08
C ILE A 233 -5.83 -21.22 -6.29
N GLU A 234 -4.80 -21.75 -5.63
CA GLU A 234 -4.59 -23.19 -5.57
C GLU A 234 -5.46 -23.74 -4.45
N VAL A 235 -6.55 -24.41 -4.84
CA VAL A 235 -7.28 -25.31 -3.95
C VAL A 235 -6.60 -26.66 -4.05
N MET A 236 -5.81 -27.03 -3.06
CA MET A 236 -5.17 -28.35 -3.01
C MET A 236 -6.23 -29.39 -2.59
N GLY A 237 -7.01 -29.89 -3.56
CA GLY A 237 -8.03 -30.91 -3.33
C GLY A 237 -8.49 -31.58 -4.63
N GLU A 238 -8.38 -32.92 -4.65
CA GLU A 238 -8.72 -33.94 -5.68
C GLU A 238 -7.45 -34.51 -6.37
N VAL A 239 -6.87 -35.66 -5.96
CA VAL A 239 -7.45 -36.98 -5.65
C VAL A 239 -6.82 -37.55 -4.36
N LEU A 240 -7.56 -37.54 -3.25
CA LEU A 240 -7.30 -38.36 -2.06
C LEU A 240 -8.49 -39.30 -1.87
N THR A 241 -8.79 -40.13 -2.87
CA THR A 241 -10.00 -40.98 -2.86
C THR A 241 -9.94 -42.17 -1.91
N ASN A 242 -8.94 -42.32 -1.04
CA ASN A 242 -8.85 -43.51 -0.16
C ASN A 242 -8.06 -43.34 1.16
N LEU A 243 -7.93 -42.14 1.72
CA LEU A 243 -7.21 -41.97 3.00
C LEU A 243 -8.05 -41.17 4.01
N PRO A 244 -8.50 -41.80 5.11
CA PRO A 244 -9.39 -41.16 6.09
C PRO A 244 -8.62 -40.19 7.00
N CYS A 245 -9.13 -38.97 7.16
CA CYS A 245 -8.73 -38.07 8.22
C CYS A 245 -9.40 -38.50 9.54
N TYR A 246 -8.64 -39.04 10.49
CA TYR A 246 -9.11 -39.27 11.86
C TYR A 246 -8.40 -38.32 12.83
N LEU A 247 -9.18 -37.49 13.54
CA LEU A 247 -8.78 -36.82 14.78
C LEU A 247 -9.14 -37.74 15.96
N SER A 248 -8.20 -38.03 16.86
CA SER A 248 -8.49 -38.71 18.13
C SER A 248 -7.69 -38.06 19.27
N TYR A 249 -8.41 -37.46 20.23
CA TYR A 249 -7.90 -37.02 21.53
C TYR A 249 -7.99 -38.17 22.54
N LYS A 250 -6.97 -38.35 23.38
CA LYS A 250 -7.15 -39.00 24.69
C LYS A 250 -6.24 -38.37 25.75
N TYR A 251 -6.85 -38.06 26.88
CA TYR A 251 -6.30 -37.43 28.07
C TYR A 251 -6.20 -38.49 29.18
N GLU A 252 -5.09 -38.57 29.92
CA GLU A 252 -5.11 -38.80 31.38
C GLU A 252 -3.73 -38.60 32.05
N ASN A 253 -3.79 -38.35 33.36
CA ASN A 253 -2.92 -37.53 34.18
C ASN A 253 -1.87 -38.32 35.00
N ASN A 254 -0.93 -37.58 35.63
CA ASN A 254 -0.05 -37.96 36.75
C ASN A 254 1.13 -38.93 36.48
N ASN A 255 2.12 -38.50 35.69
CA ASN A 255 3.56 -38.55 36.01
C ASN A 255 4.43 -38.33 34.75
N LYS A 256 5.22 -37.25 34.76
CA LYS A 256 6.39 -36.91 33.94
C LYS A 256 6.37 -37.24 32.42
N GLU A 257 6.38 -36.14 31.65
CA GLU A 257 7.19 -35.91 30.44
C GLU A 257 6.64 -36.21 29.01
N TRP A 258 6.70 -35.14 28.18
CA TRP A 258 6.60 -34.96 26.71
C TRP A 258 5.22 -35.01 25.99
N LEU A 259 4.74 -33.82 25.63
CA LEU A 259 3.64 -33.59 24.67
C LEU A 259 4.20 -33.66 23.23
N LEU A 260 3.92 -34.77 22.53
CA LEU A 260 4.23 -34.95 21.11
C LEU A 260 2.92 -34.80 20.30
N LEU A 261 2.81 -33.69 19.55
CA LEU A 261 1.67 -33.41 18.68
C LEU A 261 1.81 -34.22 17.38
N HIS A 262 1.00 -35.27 17.19
CA HIS A 262 0.90 -35.99 15.92
C HIS A 262 -0.24 -35.41 15.08
N ILE A 263 0.11 -34.62 14.06
CA ILE A 263 -0.81 -34.15 13.01
C ILE A 263 -0.59 -35.03 11.78
N TYR A 264 -1.58 -35.84 11.42
CA TYR A 264 -1.57 -36.69 10.22
C TYR A 264 -2.27 -35.95 9.08
N ILE A 265 -1.55 -35.05 8.42
CA ILE A 265 -1.89 -34.59 7.06
C ILE A 265 -1.24 -35.61 6.12
N GLY A 266 -1.95 -36.10 5.09
CA GLY A 266 -1.58 -37.19 4.16
C GLY A 266 -0.15 -37.17 3.59
N ILE A 267 0.79 -37.42 4.48
CA ILE A 267 2.21 -37.57 4.30
C ILE A 267 2.41 -39.07 4.49
N ASN A 268 3.06 -39.69 3.52
CA ASN A 268 3.41 -41.11 3.55
C ASN A 268 3.89 -41.50 4.98
N ALA A 269 3.36 -42.58 5.56
CA ALA A 269 3.70 -43.02 6.91
C ALA A 269 5.23 -43.21 7.08
N GLU A 270 5.90 -43.59 5.98
CA GLU A 270 7.35 -43.61 5.88
C GLU A 270 8.01 -42.23 5.95
N TRP A 271 7.43 -41.16 5.39
CA TRP A 271 8.02 -39.81 5.47
C TRP A 271 7.90 -39.21 6.87
N LEU A 272 6.78 -39.41 7.57
CA LEU A 272 6.61 -38.96 8.96
C LEU A 272 7.54 -39.74 9.92
N ASN A 273 7.64 -41.06 9.76
CA ASN A 273 8.54 -41.89 10.59
C ASN A 273 10.03 -41.73 10.24
N LYS A 274 10.37 -41.38 8.99
CA LYS A 274 11.78 -41.30 8.54
C LYS A 274 12.34 -39.87 8.55
N ASN A 275 11.50 -38.83 8.51
CA ASN A 275 11.95 -37.42 8.45
C ASN A 275 11.54 -36.51 9.62
N TYR A 276 10.49 -36.82 10.39
CA TYR A 276 9.99 -35.90 11.43
C TYR A 276 10.38 -36.25 12.86
N GLN A 277 10.79 -37.49 13.16
CA GLN A 277 11.43 -37.84 14.44
C GLN A 277 12.79 -37.14 14.68
N ARG A 278 13.26 -36.29 13.74
CA ARG A 278 14.52 -35.53 13.87
C ARG A 278 14.41 -34.00 13.64
N TYR A 279 13.25 -33.44 13.29
CA TYR A 279 13.08 -31.99 13.09
C TYR A 279 12.17 -31.38 14.16
N THR A 280 12.76 -30.98 15.28
CA THR A 280 12.10 -30.15 16.29
C THR A 280 11.82 -28.77 15.67
N LEU A 281 10.65 -28.16 15.93
CA LEU A 281 10.31 -26.78 15.48
C LEU A 281 11.40 -25.76 15.90
N SER A 282 12.14 -26.06 16.97
CA SER A 282 13.34 -25.31 17.39
C SER A 282 14.49 -25.31 16.38
N LYS A 283 14.50 -26.18 15.35
CA LYS A 283 15.45 -26.11 14.23
C LYS A 283 15.02 -25.12 13.15
N ILE A 284 13.72 -24.82 13.08
CA ILE A 284 13.14 -23.86 12.13
C ILE A 284 13.21 -22.46 12.73
N PHE A 285 12.84 -22.32 14.01
CA PHE A 285 12.80 -21.07 14.75
C PHE A 285 14.06 -20.86 15.60
N GLN A 286 14.41 -19.60 15.86
CA GLN A 286 15.55 -19.23 16.71
C GLN A 286 15.37 -19.62 18.19
N SER A 287 14.16 -19.97 18.63
CA SER A 287 13.83 -20.26 20.02
C SER A 287 12.82 -21.41 20.16
N THR A 288 12.67 -21.91 21.39
CA THR A 288 11.69 -22.96 21.71
C THR A 288 10.28 -22.39 21.77
N TRP A 289 9.42 -22.84 20.85
CA TRP A 289 8.01 -22.44 20.78
C TRP A 289 7.22 -23.08 21.93
N THR A 290 6.58 -22.27 22.79
CA THR A 290 5.95 -22.71 24.04
C THR A 290 4.50 -22.24 24.24
N GLU A 291 3.85 -21.69 23.21
CA GLU A 291 2.56 -21.01 23.35
C GLU A 291 1.33 -21.84 22.96
N ASN A 292 0.19 -21.52 23.59
CA ASN A 292 -1.17 -22.00 23.27
C ASN A 292 -1.66 -21.46 21.90
N VAL A 293 -1.04 -21.91 20.81
CA VAL A 293 -1.45 -21.54 19.45
C VAL A 293 -2.58 -22.45 19.00
N ASN A 294 -3.69 -21.87 18.54
CA ASN A 294 -4.82 -22.63 17.99
C ASN A 294 -4.37 -23.51 16.82
N GLN A 295 -4.83 -24.77 16.80
CA GLN A 295 -4.56 -25.76 15.76
C GLN A 295 -4.78 -25.23 14.34
N ALA A 296 -5.82 -24.41 14.10
CA ALA A 296 -6.09 -23.84 12.79
C ALA A 296 -4.95 -22.93 12.29
N ASN A 297 -4.39 -22.10 13.18
CA ASN A 297 -3.26 -21.24 12.84
C ASN A 297 -1.99 -22.06 12.60
N LEU A 298 -1.75 -23.08 13.42
CA LEU A 298 -0.60 -23.97 13.24
C LEU A 298 -0.65 -24.66 11.87
N ILE A 299 -1.81 -25.16 11.45
CA ILE A 299 -1.99 -25.76 10.12
C ILE A 299 -1.75 -24.73 9.01
N SER A 300 -2.29 -23.52 9.15
CA SER A 300 -2.06 -22.43 8.20
C SER A 300 -0.57 -22.07 8.06
N LEU A 301 0.17 -22.00 9.19
CA LEU A 301 1.61 -21.76 9.21
C LEU A 301 2.38 -22.91 8.56
N LEU A 302 2.08 -24.16 8.92
CA LEU A 302 2.74 -25.32 8.32
C LEU A 302 2.48 -25.38 6.82
N GLY A 303 1.27 -25.04 6.38
CA GLY A 303 0.91 -24.92 4.99
C GLY A 303 1.76 -23.88 4.25
N VAL A 304 1.92 -22.67 4.80
CA VAL A 304 2.76 -21.66 4.16
C VAL A 304 4.23 -22.07 4.15
N LEU A 305 4.76 -22.65 5.23
CA LEU A 305 6.14 -23.09 5.29
C LEU A 305 6.42 -24.21 4.28
N GLN A 306 5.47 -25.13 4.09
CA GLN A 306 5.57 -26.18 3.07
C GLN A 306 5.59 -25.57 1.66
N PHE A 307 4.67 -24.63 1.38
CA PHE A 307 4.62 -23.91 0.11
C PHE A 307 5.95 -23.21 -0.22
N ILE A 308 6.56 -22.55 0.77
CA ILE A 308 7.86 -21.87 0.63
C ILE A 308 8.98 -22.88 0.42
N LYS A 309 9.00 -23.96 1.22
CA LYS A 309 10.02 -25.02 1.15
C LYS A 309 10.06 -25.70 -0.21
N ASP A 310 8.90 -25.94 -0.81
CA ASP A 310 8.79 -26.57 -2.13
C ASP A 310 9.44 -25.73 -3.23
N ARG A 311 9.45 -24.41 -3.07
CA ARG A 311 10.11 -23.46 -3.99
C ARG A 311 11.59 -23.31 -3.68
N ASN A 312 11.93 -23.05 -2.42
CA ASN A 312 13.32 -22.98 -1.98
C ASN A 312 13.44 -23.40 -0.51
N PRO A 313 14.06 -24.56 -0.22
CA PRO A 313 14.18 -25.08 1.14
C PRO A 313 15.08 -24.23 2.04
N ASN A 314 15.95 -23.38 1.47
CA ASN A 314 16.77 -22.48 2.27
C ASN A 314 15.95 -21.31 2.86
N LEU A 315 14.80 -20.96 2.27
CA LEU A 315 13.96 -19.86 2.73
C LEU A 315 13.22 -20.14 4.06
N ILE A 316 13.17 -21.39 4.52
CA ILE A 316 12.58 -21.75 5.82
C ILE A 316 13.62 -21.91 6.94
N LYS A 317 14.89 -21.65 6.65
CA LYS A 317 15.96 -21.77 7.64
C LYS A 317 16.00 -20.54 8.54
N ASN A 318 16.22 -20.76 9.83
CA ASN A 318 16.51 -19.71 10.82
C ASN A 318 15.49 -18.57 10.79
N LEU A 319 14.21 -18.93 10.95
CA LEU A 319 13.08 -18.01 10.98
C LEU A 319 12.93 -17.39 12.37
N GLN A 320 12.38 -16.18 12.40
CA GLN A 320 11.90 -15.57 13.64
C GLN A 320 10.62 -16.27 14.09
N LEU A 321 10.30 -16.21 15.38
CA LEU A 321 9.01 -16.70 15.86
C LEU A 321 7.87 -15.94 15.17
N PRO A 322 6.76 -16.63 14.85
CA PRO A 322 5.59 -15.95 14.32
C PRO A 322 5.01 -14.99 15.36
N GLU A 323 4.60 -13.81 14.89
CA GLU A 323 3.80 -12.89 15.68
C GLU A 323 2.35 -13.41 15.72
N CYS A 324 1.90 -13.79 16.91
CA CYS A 324 0.54 -14.27 17.13
C CYS A 324 -0.35 -13.13 17.66
N TYR A 325 -1.35 -12.72 16.88
CA TYR A 325 -2.36 -11.77 17.34
C TYR A 325 -3.46 -12.51 18.11
N ASN A 326 -3.57 -12.30 19.43
CA ASN A 326 -4.63 -12.93 20.24
C ASN A 326 -6.05 -12.43 19.89
N SER A 327 -6.14 -11.27 19.25
CA SER A 327 -7.35 -10.70 18.65
C SER A 327 -6.94 -9.98 17.37
N VAL A 328 -7.67 -10.22 16.29
CA VAL A 328 -7.46 -9.58 14.96
C VAL A 328 -7.49 -8.06 15.02
N VAL A 329 -8.14 -7.52 16.04
CA VAL A 329 -8.19 -6.07 16.28
C VAL A 329 -7.71 -5.87 17.69
N SER A 330 -6.52 -5.30 17.85
CA SER A 330 -6.20 -4.67 19.13
C SER A 330 -7.27 -3.61 19.38
N PRO A 331 -7.92 -3.56 20.56
CA PRO A 331 -8.82 -2.45 20.89
C PRO A 331 -8.13 -1.08 20.79
N LEU A 332 -6.81 -1.08 20.59
CA LEU A 332 -5.93 0.06 20.41
C LEU A 332 -5.74 0.52 18.94
N ASN A 333 -6.51 0.04 17.96
CA ASN A 333 -6.40 0.47 16.55
C ASN A 333 -7.69 1.13 16.01
N LEU A 334 -7.52 2.12 15.12
CA LEU A 334 -8.60 2.66 14.29
C LEU A 334 -8.87 1.69 13.14
N ILE A 335 -10.11 1.23 13.05
CA ILE A 335 -10.55 0.37 11.97
C ILE A 335 -11.12 1.22 10.83
N LEU A 336 -10.49 1.11 9.66
CA LEU A 336 -11.00 1.68 8.40
C LEU A 336 -12.07 0.75 7.82
N CYS A 337 -13.27 1.28 7.56
CA CYS A 337 -14.42 0.53 7.05
C CYS A 337 -14.85 1.02 5.66
N ASN A 338 -15.58 0.17 4.92
CA ASN A 338 -16.16 0.50 3.61
C ASN A 338 -15.12 1.07 2.62
N ARG A 339 -13.92 0.48 2.56
CA ARG A 339 -12.84 0.90 1.66
C ARG A 339 -12.43 2.37 1.85
N ALA A 340 -12.45 2.86 3.10
CA ALA A 340 -12.06 4.22 3.43
C ALA A 340 -10.66 4.58 2.88
N GLU A 341 -9.73 3.64 2.82
CA GLU A 341 -8.40 3.83 2.26
C GLU A 341 -8.40 4.23 0.77
N TYR A 342 -9.37 3.76 -0.01
CA TYR A 342 -9.54 4.12 -1.42
C TYR A 342 -10.43 5.36 -1.60
N GLN A 343 -11.48 5.49 -0.78
CA GLN A 343 -12.42 6.62 -0.84
C GLN A 343 -11.79 7.93 -0.33
N LEU A 344 -10.79 7.84 0.55
CA LEU A 344 -10.02 8.96 1.09
C LEU A 344 -8.69 9.19 0.34
N ASP A 345 -8.45 8.47 -0.76
CA ASP A 345 -7.24 8.61 -1.60
C ASP A 345 -5.93 8.42 -0.81
N LEU A 346 -5.89 7.47 0.14
CA LEU A 346 -4.69 7.23 0.97
C LEU A 346 -3.55 6.63 0.14
N LEU A 347 -3.89 5.69 -0.75
CA LEU A 347 -2.95 4.95 -1.59
C LEU A 347 -2.81 5.58 -2.99
N PRO A 348 -1.73 5.27 -3.71
CA PRO A 348 -1.51 5.81 -5.05
C PRO A 348 -2.58 5.38 -6.06
N LYS A 349 -3.20 6.37 -6.71
CA LYS A 349 -4.02 6.19 -7.93
C LYS A 349 -3.20 6.59 -9.17
N ARG A 350 -3.58 6.08 -10.35
CA ARG A 350 -3.04 6.56 -11.63
C ARG A 350 -3.34 8.06 -11.76
N GLY A 351 -2.33 8.93 -11.65
CA GLY A 351 -2.48 10.41 -11.68
C GLY A 351 -1.26 11.17 -11.13
N LYS A 352 -1.25 12.50 -11.29
CA LYS A 352 -0.05 13.36 -11.08
C LYS A 352 0.54 13.42 -9.65
N LEU A 353 -0.25 13.23 -8.59
CA LEU A 353 0.26 13.29 -7.19
C LEU A 353 0.29 11.93 -6.47
N GLY A 354 -0.36 10.88 -6.99
CA GLY A 354 -0.26 9.53 -6.43
C GLY A 354 -0.73 9.34 -4.97
N GLY A 355 -1.77 10.05 -4.52
CA GLY A 355 -2.44 9.82 -3.22
C GLY A 355 -1.72 10.42 -2.00
N LEU A 356 -2.34 10.29 -0.81
CA LEU A 356 -1.82 10.87 0.44
C LEU A 356 -0.45 10.30 0.80
N LEU A 357 -0.25 8.99 0.66
CA LEU A 357 1.02 8.32 0.97
C LEU A 357 2.19 9.00 0.25
N ASN A 358 2.07 9.24 -1.06
CA ASN A 358 3.13 9.89 -1.85
C ASN A 358 3.36 11.36 -1.47
N LEU A 359 2.36 12.04 -0.92
CA LEU A 359 2.48 13.43 -0.51
C LEU A 359 3.33 13.60 0.76
N VAL A 360 3.15 12.69 1.72
CA VAL A 360 3.72 12.81 3.08
C VAL A 360 4.88 11.85 3.37
N ASP A 361 5.14 10.87 2.50
CA ASP A 361 6.28 9.95 2.60
C ASP A 361 7.58 10.61 2.05
N TYR A 362 8.45 10.98 2.97
CA TYR A 362 9.82 11.45 2.76
C TYR A 362 10.85 10.49 3.40
N CYS A 363 10.44 9.26 3.72
CA CYS A 363 11.35 8.26 4.27
C CYS A 363 12.47 7.95 3.27
N SER A 364 13.69 7.82 3.78
CA SER A 364 14.88 7.57 2.96
C SER A 364 15.18 6.08 2.80
N THR A 365 14.81 5.28 3.80
CA THR A 365 15.03 3.83 3.82
C THR A 365 13.79 3.05 3.38
N ALA A 366 13.99 1.87 2.78
CA ALA A 366 12.87 0.99 2.40
C ALA A 366 12.06 0.52 3.63
N MET A 367 12.75 0.23 4.74
CA MET A 367 12.13 -0.15 6.01
C MET A 367 11.30 0.98 6.62
N GLY A 368 11.77 2.24 6.56
CA GLY A 368 11.02 3.42 6.98
C GLY A 368 9.77 3.65 6.13
N LYS A 369 9.85 3.51 4.79
CA LYS A 369 8.69 3.59 3.89
C LYS A 369 7.63 2.55 4.20
N ARG A 370 8.05 1.31 4.47
CA ARG A 370 7.14 0.24 4.88
C ARG A 370 6.45 0.53 6.21
N LEU A 371 7.20 1.00 7.21
CA LEU A 371 6.63 1.37 8.50
C LEU A 371 5.66 2.56 8.37
N PHE A 372 6.00 3.55 7.53
CA PHE A 372 5.14 4.69 7.25
C PHE A 372 3.79 4.25 6.67
N LYS A 373 3.83 3.47 5.59
CA LYS A 373 2.64 2.91 4.95
C LYS A 373 1.81 2.10 5.95
N PHE A 374 2.47 1.26 6.75
CA PHE A 374 1.81 0.47 7.78
C PHE A 374 1.09 1.36 8.82
N ARG A 375 1.73 2.41 9.33
CA ARG A 375 1.11 3.35 10.30
C ARG A 375 -0.06 4.13 9.71
N LEU A 376 0.01 4.49 8.44
CA LEU A 376 -1.08 5.20 7.75
C LEU A 376 -2.32 4.33 7.53
N LEU A 377 -2.11 3.04 7.22
CA LEU A 377 -3.19 2.08 6.99
C LEU A 377 -3.69 1.39 8.26
N ASN A 378 -2.90 1.42 9.33
CA ASN A 378 -3.25 0.89 10.65
C ASN A 378 -3.05 1.97 11.73
N PRO A 379 -3.86 3.04 11.74
CA PRO A 379 -3.76 4.08 12.77
C PRO A 379 -4.11 3.50 14.14
N ILE A 380 -3.54 4.07 15.19
CA ILE A 380 -3.68 3.58 16.58
C ILE A 380 -4.54 4.53 17.42
N THR A 381 -4.99 4.04 18.57
CA THR A 381 -5.72 4.80 19.60
C THR A 381 -4.93 4.89 20.90
N ASP A 382 -3.78 4.19 21.01
CA ASP A 382 -2.89 4.28 22.17
C ASP A 382 -2.32 5.70 22.34
N TYR A 383 -2.75 6.34 23.41
CA TYR A 383 -2.37 7.72 23.73
C TYR A 383 -0.88 7.89 24.00
N SER A 384 -0.24 6.90 24.64
CA SER A 384 1.17 6.96 25.01
C SER A 384 2.07 6.87 23.78
N GLU A 385 1.78 5.93 22.90
CA GLU A 385 2.51 5.71 21.65
C GLU A 385 2.30 6.87 20.67
N LEU A 386 1.07 7.41 20.54
CA LEU A 386 0.83 8.60 19.71
C LEU A 386 1.63 9.81 20.18
N ASN A 387 1.65 10.09 21.49
CA ASN A 387 2.44 11.19 22.03
C ASN A 387 3.94 10.99 21.85
N LEU A 388 4.42 9.74 21.96
CA LEU A 388 5.81 9.41 21.67
C LEU A 388 6.15 9.77 20.21
N ARG A 389 5.33 9.34 19.24
CA ARG A 389 5.52 9.66 17.81
C ARG A 389 5.51 11.17 17.56
N TYR A 390 4.54 11.91 18.13
CA TYR A 390 4.50 13.36 17.96
C TYR A 390 5.70 14.08 18.60
N LYS A 391 6.23 13.55 19.71
CA LYS A 391 7.43 14.07 20.37
C LYS A 391 8.66 13.85 19.50
N GLU A 392 8.82 12.67 18.91
CA GLU A 392 9.92 12.38 17.97
C GLU A 392 9.89 13.32 16.76
N ILE A 393 8.70 13.54 16.16
CA ILE A 393 8.53 14.51 15.06
C ILE A 393 8.91 15.92 15.52
N ALA A 394 8.50 16.34 16.72
CA ALA A 394 8.82 17.68 17.24
C ALA A 394 10.33 17.89 17.39
N ILE A 395 11.05 16.85 17.85
CA ILE A 395 12.51 16.91 17.98
C ILE A 395 13.17 17.04 16.60
N PHE A 396 12.82 16.18 15.64
CA PHE A 396 13.38 16.29 14.29
C PHE A 396 13.04 17.61 13.61
N LYS A 397 11.83 18.13 13.82
CA LYS A 397 11.45 19.45 13.33
C LYS A 397 12.38 20.54 13.87
N GLN A 398 12.68 20.52 15.17
CA GLN A 398 13.62 21.47 15.78
C GLN A 398 15.05 21.32 15.21
N LEU A 399 15.50 20.09 14.96
CA LEU A 399 16.83 19.84 14.39
C LEU A 399 16.95 20.32 12.94
N LEU A 400 15.90 20.12 12.14
CA LEU A 400 15.79 20.62 10.76
C LEU A 400 15.75 22.16 10.74
N ASP A 401 14.93 22.78 11.59
CA ASP A 401 14.80 24.24 11.69
C ASP A 401 16.15 24.90 12.05
N LYS A 402 16.97 24.24 12.90
CA LYS A 402 18.33 24.68 13.25
C LYS A 402 19.41 24.31 12.22
N LYS A 403 19.07 23.56 11.16
CA LYS A 403 20.01 23.00 10.18
C LYS A 403 21.14 22.16 10.80
N ILE A 404 20.86 21.50 11.93
CA ILE A 404 21.83 20.64 12.64
C ILE A 404 21.80 19.21 12.09
N PHE A 405 20.68 18.83 11.47
CA PHE A 405 20.42 17.47 11.02
C PHE A 405 19.81 17.47 9.61
N ASP A 406 20.16 16.47 8.82
CA ASP A 406 19.58 16.19 7.50
C ASP A 406 19.32 14.68 7.34
N ASN A 407 18.89 14.22 6.17
CA ASN A 407 18.65 12.81 5.91
C ASN A 407 19.85 12.08 5.28
N PHE A 408 21.07 12.60 5.42
CA PHE A 408 22.24 12.07 4.74
C PHE A 408 22.52 10.61 5.14
N GLU A 409 22.66 10.31 6.43
CA GLU A 409 22.96 8.95 6.90
C GLU A 409 21.89 7.95 6.45
N LEU A 410 20.61 8.30 6.60
CA LEU A 410 19.49 7.44 6.26
C LEU A 410 19.44 7.09 4.76
N LYS A 411 19.86 7.99 3.86
CA LYS A 411 19.94 7.70 2.41
C LYS A 411 20.95 6.62 2.06
N HIS A 412 21.98 6.46 2.88
CA HIS A 412 23.04 5.48 2.65
C HIS A 412 22.78 4.13 3.32
N ILE A 413 21.84 4.05 4.26
CA ILE A 413 21.42 2.80 4.89
C ILE A 413 20.56 2.00 3.90
N LYS A 414 21.03 0.80 3.52
CA LYS A 414 20.29 -0.15 2.69
C LYS A 414 19.22 -0.89 3.48
N ASP A 415 18.44 -1.73 2.81
CA ASP A 415 17.40 -2.53 3.46
C ASP A 415 18.00 -3.62 4.36
N LEU A 416 18.39 -3.23 5.56
CA LEU A 416 18.97 -4.12 6.57
C LEU A 416 18.05 -5.30 6.88
N SER A 417 16.72 -5.12 6.87
CA SER A 417 15.79 -6.22 7.15
C SER A 417 15.91 -7.37 6.14
N SER A 418 16.10 -7.06 4.85
CA SER A 418 16.32 -8.07 3.82
C SER A 418 17.75 -8.60 3.83
N LEU A 419 18.74 -7.74 4.01
CA LEU A 419 20.15 -8.14 4.06
C LEU A 419 20.44 -9.06 5.26
N HIS A 420 19.88 -8.79 6.44
CA HIS A 420 19.94 -9.65 7.61
C HIS A 420 19.30 -11.01 7.35
N ARG A 421 18.16 -11.05 6.63
CA ARG A 421 17.52 -12.31 6.26
C ARG A 421 18.40 -13.14 5.33
N GLN A 422 19.03 -12.51 4.34
CA GLN A 422 19.95 -13.19 3.44
C GLN A 422 21.19 -13.71 4.20
N TRP A 423 21.71 -12.93 5.15
CA TRP A 423 22.77 -13.40 6.05
C TRP A 423 22.31 -14.60 6.88
N ALA A 424 21.11 -14.57 7.47
CA ALA A 424 20.55 -15.68 8.24
C ALA A 424 20.46 -16.98 7.43
N ILE A 425 20.01 -16.89 6.17
CA ILE A 425 19.91 -18.03 5.25
C ILE A 425 21.31 -18.59 4.97
N CYS A 426 22.30 -17.76 4.64
CA CYS A 426 23.66 -18.19 4.36
C CYS A 426 24.36 -18.76 5.60
N ALA A 427 24.18 -18.17 6.78
CA ALA A 427 24.72 -18.69 8.04
C ALA A 427 24.18 -20.08 8.42
N SER A 428 23.03 -20.46 7.86
CA SER A 428 22.31 -21.71 8.16
C SER A 428 22.32 -22.71 7.00
N SER A 429 23.04 -22.41 5.91
CA SER A 429 23.11 -23.25 4.71
C SER A 429 24.53 -23.32 4.17
N ASP A 430 24.77 -24.16 3.16
CA ASP A 430 26.06 -24.22 2.48
C ASP A 430 26.22 -23.10 1.43
N THR A 431 25.31 -22.13 1.42
CA THR A 431 25.35 -20.99 0.51
C THR A 431 26.15 -19.84 1.10
N THR A 432 26.90 -19.14 0.25
CA THR A 432 27.78 -18.05 0.66
C THR A 432 27.11 -16.70 0.41
N LEU A 433 27.09 -15.84 1.43
CA LEU A 433 26.66 -14.45 1.27
C LEU A 433 27.69 -13.72 0.40
N SER A 434 27.26 -13.09 -0.69
CA SER A 434 28.21 -12.42 -1.58
C SER A 434 28.92 -11.25 -0.86
N PRO A 435 30.22 -11.02 -1.12
CA PRO A 435 30.97 -9.92 -0.53
C PRO A 435 30.35 -8.55 -0.73
N LYS A 436 29.73 -8.33 -1.90
CA LYS A 436 28.97 -7.12 -2.20
C LYS A 436 27.84 -6.88 -1.19
N LYS A 437 27.13 -7.92 -0.77
CA LYS A 437 26.06 -7.83 0.25
C LYS A 437 26.64 -7.56 1.64
N LEU A 438 27.77 -8.19 1.98
CA LEU A 438 28.48 -7.89 3.22
C LEU A 438 28.95 -6.42 3.26
N SER A 439 29.46 -5.89 2.15
CA SER A 439 29.81 -4.47 2.01
C SER A 439 28.60 -3.55 2.22
N GLN A 440 27.45 -3.89 1.62
CA GLN A 440 26.21 -3.14 1.83
C GLN A 440 25.78 -3.13 3.31
N ILE A 441 25.88 -4.28 4.00
CA ILE A 441 25.58 -4.41 5.43
C ILE A 441 26.54 -3.54 6.24
N TYR A 442 27.84 -3.70 6.03
CA TYR A 442 28.89 -2.98 6.76
C TYR A 442 28.77 -1.46 6.61
N HIS A 443 28.63 -0.95 5.38
CA HIS A 443 28.44 0.49 5.17
C HIS A 443 27.13 0.98 5.82
N SER A 444 26.05 0.20 5.75
CA SER A 444 24.80 0.56 6.42
C SER A 444 24.96 0.64 7.95
N TYR A 445 25.79 -0.22 8.54
CA TYR A 445 26.14 -0.15 9.97
C TYR A 445 26.95 1.08 10.32
N LEU A 446 27.94 1.46 9.49
CA LEU A 446 28.70 2.70 9.71
C LEU A 446 27.79 3.94 9.73
N PHE A 447 26.90 4.06 8.73
CA PHE A 447 25.94 5.18 8.68
C PHE A 447 24.91 5.12 9.80
N ALA A 448 24.46 3.92 10.19
CA ALA A 448 23.58 3.76 11.36
C ALA A 448 24.30 4.18 12.66
N ASN A 449 25.58 3.87 12.83
CA ASN A 449 26.34 4.28 14.02
C ASN A 449 26.56 5.80 14.08
N GLN A 450 26.87 6.41 12.93
CA GLN A 450 26.95 7.87 12.79
C GLN A 450 25.62 8.54 13.13
N LEU A 451 24.50 7.99 12.63
CA LEU A 451 23.15 8.44 12.94
C LEU A 451 22.90 8.38 14.45
N ILE A 452 23.14 7.23 15.10
CA ILE A 452 22.96 7.05 16.55
C ILE A 452 23.76 8.09 17.33
N SER A 453 25.05 8.25 17.00
CA SER A 453 25.95 9.20 17.65
C SER A 453 25.43 10.65 17.53
N LYS A 454 25.00 11.06 16.34
CA LYS A 454 24.41 12.39 16.10
C LYS A 454 23.15 12.61 16.94
N LEU A 455 22.28 11.61 17.05
CA LEU A 455 21.01 11.73 17.78
C LEU A 455 21.22 11.75 19.30
N ILE A 456 22.15 10.96 19.84
CA ILE A 456 22.53 11.00 21.26
C ILE A 456 23.05 12.38 21.64
N ASN A 457 23.94 12.96 20.83
CA ASN A 457 24.47 14.32 21.05
C ASN A 457 23.39 15.42 21.03
N ASN A 458 22.21 15.12 20.46
CA ASN A 458 21.06 16.02 20.39
C ASN A 458 19.94 15.64 21.38
N ASN A 459 20.25 14.89 22.44
CA ASN A 459 19.34 14.51 23.53
C ASN A 459 18.13 13.66 23.11
N ILE A 460 18.24 12.87 22.05
CA ILE A 460 17.22 11.88 21.70
C ILE A 460 17.45 10.62 22.52
N GLN A 461 16.41 10.18 23.23
CA GLN A 461 16.44 8.92 23.97
C GLN A 461 16.37 7.74 23.00
N LEU A 462 17.48 7.01 22.90
CA LEU A 462 17.59 5.77 22.14
C LEU A 462 17.74 4.58 23.08
N PRO A 463 17.40 3.35 22.65
CA PRO A 463 17.67 2.16 23.44
C PRO A 463 19.18 2.03 23.71
N PRO A 464 19.62 1.94 24.98
CA PRO A 464 21.02 2.14 25.37
C PRO A 464 21.97 1.04 24.87
N LEU A 465 21.45 -0.16 24.59
CA LEU A 465 22.26 -1.31 24.19
C LEU A 465 22.58 -1.34 22.69
N ILE A 466 21.77 -0.68 21.85
CA ILE A 466 21.88 -0.82 20.38
C ILE A 466 23.18 -0.22 19.85
N GLY A 467 23.55 0.99 20.31
CA GLY A 467 24.78 1.67 19.87
C GLY A 467 26.04 0.87 20.18
N PRO A 468 26.32 0.54 21.46
CA PRO A 468 27.51 -0.22 21.84
C PRO A 468 27.62 -1.61 21.19
N GLN A 469 26.50 -2.33 21.04
CA GLN A 469 26.50 -3.64 20.35
C GLN A 469 26.79 -3.49 18.85
N LEU A 470 26.29 -2.44 18.21
CA LEU A 470 26.58 -2.15 16.81
C LEU A 470 28.05 -1.80 16.60
N GLU A 471 28.65 -0.99 17.48
CA GLU A 471 30.08 -0.68 17.46
C GLU A 471 30.94 -1.93 17.58
N SER A 472 30.63 -2.81 18.55
CA SER A 472 31.31 -4.09 18.72
C SER A 472 31.23 -4.97 17.47
N LEU A 473 30.06 -5.03 16.81
CA LEU A 473 29.89 -5.77 15.56
C LEU A 473 30.72 -5.17 14.41
N ILE A 474 30.75 -3.85 14.28
CA ILE A 474 31.56 -3.16 13.27
C ILE A 474 33.05 -3.50 13.47
N GLU A 475 33.55 -3.40 14.71
CA GLU A 475 34.92 -3.73 15.05
C GLU A 475 35.27 -5.19 14.74
N GLU A 476 34.38 -6.14 15.04
CA GLU A 476 34.61 -7.55 14.71
C GLU A 476 34.64 -7.80 13.20
N ILE A 477 33.81 -7.10 12.42
CA ILE A 477 33.86 -7.18 10.95
C ILE A 477 35.20 -6.66 10.44
N ASP A 478 35.69 -5.52 10.97
CA ASP A 478 36.97 -4.93 10.56
C ASP A 478 38.18 -5.80 10.91
N ARG A 479 38.11 -6.53 12.04
CA ARG A 479 39.15 -7.48 12.46
C ARG A 479 39.24 -8.71 11.57
N VAL A 480 38.14 -9.11 10.94
CA VAL A 480 38.09 -10.34 10.12
C VAL A 480 38.26 -10.03 8.63
N PHE A 481 37.67 -8.94 8.15
CA PHE A 481 37.56 -8.64 6.73
C PHE A 481 38.33 -7.38 6.35
N GLN A 482 38.98 -7.41 5.19
CA GLN A 482 39.49 -6.23 4.50
C GLN A 482 38.32 -5.52 3.82
N VAL A 483 37.61 -4.69 4.58
CA VAL A 483 36.34 -4.06 4.14
C VAL A 483 36.47 -3.23 2.86
N ASN A 484 37.65 -2.63 2.61
CA ASN A 484 37.94 -1.88 1.39
C ASN A 484 38.01 -2.75 0.13
N ASN A 485 38.28 -4.04 0.29
CA ASN A 485 38.43 -5.01 -0.80
C ASN A 485 37.19 -5.88 -1.00
N LEU A 486 36.09 -5.64 -0.28
CA LEU A 486 34.85 -6.42 -0.41
C LEU A 486 34.19 -6.33 -1.81
N LEU A 487 34.55 -5.34 -2.61
CA LEU A 487 34.12 -5.20 -4.00
C LEU A 487 35.12 -5.79 -5.01
N GLY A 488 36.30 -6.19 -4.54
CA GLY A 488 37.39 -6.75 -5.34
C GLY A 488 37.35 -8.28 -5.43
N ASP A 489 38.52 -8.87 -5.65
CA ASP A 489 38.66 -10.32 -5.77
C ASP A 489 38.40 -11.02 -4.44
N PHE A 490 37.74 -12.18 -4.50
CA PHE A 490 37.31 -12.91 -3.31
C PHE A 490 38.47 -13.27 -2.37
N LYS A 491 39.69 -13.41 -2.92
CA LYS A 491 40.91 -13.77 -2.21
C LYS A 491 41.45 -12.67 -1.29
N ASP A 492 41.12 -11.41 -1.59
CA ASP A 492 41.66 -10.23 -0.87
C ASP A 492 40.72 -9.72 0.22
N ILE A 493 39.66 -10.48 0.51
CA ILE A 493 38.58 -10.07 1.42
C ILE A 493 38.90 -10.36 2.88
N LEU A 494 39.72 -11.37 3.17
CA LEU A 494 40.06 -11.73 4.55
C LEU A 494 41.29 -10.96 5.01
N GLN A 495 41.32 -10.59 6.29
CA GLN A 495 42.57 -10.16 6.91
C GLN A 495 43.58 -11.31 6.85
N PRO A 496 44.88 -11.00 6.63
CA PRO A 496 45.90 -12.03 6.45
C PRO A 496 46.01 -12.90 7.71
N THR A 497 45.80 -14.20 7.55
CA THR A 497 46.09 -15.23 8.57
C THR A 497 47.37 -15.96 8.19
N ASP A 498 48.14 -16.46 9.16
CA ASP A 498 49.42 -17.16 8.92
C ASP A 498 49.35 -18.16 7.76
N ASN A 499 48.29 -18.99 7.72
CA ASN A 499 48.06 -19.96 6.66
C ASN A 499 47.81 -19.33 5.28
N LEU A 500 46.98 -18.29 5.18
CA LEU A 500 46.72 -17.61 3.91
C LEU A 500 47.97 -16.89 3.42
N THR A 501 48.71 -16.22 4.30
CA THR A 501 50.00 -15.58 3.94
C THR A 501 51.00 -16.59 3.41
N ASN A 502 51.08 -17.78 4.01
CA ASN A 502 51.98 -18.84 3.54
C ASN A 502 51.61 -19.34 2.13
N LEU A 503 50.33 -19.59 1.87
CA LEU A 503 49.86 -20.02 0.54
C LEU A 503 50.07 -18.94 -0.53
N LEU A 504 49.81 -17.66 -0.19
CA LEU A 504 50.05 -16.54 -1.09
C LEU A 504 51.55 -16.35 -1.37
N ALA A 505 52.41 -16.51 -0.36
CA ALA A 505 53.86 -16.45 -0.53
C ALA A 505 54.39 -17.57 -1.44
N GLN A 506 53.88 -18.79 -1.29
CA GLN A 506 54.21 -19.91 -2.20
C GLN A 506 53.78 -19.60 -3.64
N GLN A 507 52.55 -19.10 -3.83
CA GLN A 507 52.06 -18.70 -5.15
C GLN A 507 52.92 -17.60 -5.77
N GLN A 508 53.29 -16.57 -4.99
CA GLN A 508 54.16 -15.49 -5.46
C GLN A 508 55.55 -16.00 -5.84
N THR A 509 56.12 -16.93 -5.06
CA THR A 509 57.44 -17.52 -5.34
C THR A 509 57.44 -18.26 -6.68
N LEU A 510 56.43 -19.11 -6.94
CA LEU A 510 56.32 -19.84 -8.21
C LEU A 510 56.05 -18.90 -9.40
N ARG A 511 55.26 -17.84 -9.22
CA ARG A 511 55.04 -16.81 -10.26
C ARG A 511 56.32 -16.04 -10.56
N ALA A 512 57.09 -15.67 -9.53
CA ALA A 512 58.38 -15.02 -9.69
C ALA A 512 59.36 -15.93 -10.44
N GLN A 513 59.39 -17.22 -10.11
CA GLN A 513 60.22 -18.21 -10.80
C GLN A 513 59.88 -18.32 -12.30
N LEU A 514 58.59 -18.39 -12.67
CA LEU A 514 58.18 -18.40 -14.09
C LEU A 514 58.59 -17.11 -14.82
N THR A 515 58.48 -15.97 -14.15
CA THR A 515 58.83 -14.67 -14.71
C THR A 515 60.34 -14.58 -14.93
N GLU A 516 61.13 -14.98 -13.94
CA GLU A 516 62.58 -15.05 -14.02
C GLU A 516 63.04 -15.98 -15.14
N TRP A 517 62.42 -17.16 -15.27
CA TRP A 517 62.73 -18.08 -16.37
C TRP A 517 62.40 -17.50 -17.74
N ALA A 518 61.27 -16.79 -17.88
CA ALA A 518 60.91 -16.11 -19.11
C ALA A 518 61.96 -15.04 -19.48
N GLU A 519 62.36 -14.21 -18.51
CA GLU A 519 63.36 -13.15 -18.69
C GLU A 519 64.74 -13.72 -19.01
N GLN A 520 65.18 -14.78 -18.32
CA GLN A 520 66.46 -15.44 -18.57
C GLN A 520 66.52 -16.03 -19.99
N ILE A 521 65.49 -16.78 -20.41
CA ILE A 521 65.45 -17.36 -21.77
C ILE A 521 65.38 -16.23 -22.80
N SER A 522 64.60 -15.18 -22.53
CA SER A 522 64.53 -14.00 -23.40
C SER A 522 65.90 -13.36 -23.58
N ASN A 523 66.66 -13.19 -22.48
CA ASN A 523 67.95 -12.54 -22.50
C ASN A 523 69.02 -13.40 -23.22
N ILE A 524 69.02 -14.72 -22.98
CA ILE A 524 69.95 -15.65 -23.63
C ILE A 524 69.76 -15.68 -25.15
N VAL A 525 68.52 -15.67 -25.64
CA VAL A 525 68.20 -15.90 -27.06
C VAL A 525 68.05 -14.59 -27.85
N PHE A 526 67.53 -13.55 -27.21
CA PHE A 526 67.16 -12.28 -27.86
C PHE A 526 67.91 -11.07 -27.33
N GLN A 527 68.70 -11.21 -26.25
CA GLN A 527 69.38 -10.09 -25.56
C GLN A 527 68.38 -9.02 -25.09
N ASP A 528 67.17 -9.43 -24.73
CA ASP A 528 66.12 -8.59 -24.14
C ASP A 528 65.33 -9.36 -23.08
N THR A 529 64.52 -8.67 -22.26
CA THR A 529 63.69 -9.30 -21.20
C THR A 529 62.22 -9.42 -21.58
N ILE A 530 61.85 -9.01 -22.80
CA ILE A 530 60.44 -8.78 -23.19
C ILE A 530 59.95 -9.70 -24.31
N SER A 531 60.85 -10.43 -24.98
CA SER A 531 60.49 -11.30 -26.09
C SER A 531 59.69 -12.52 -25.67
N ILE A 532 59.91 -12.98 -24.44
CA ILE A 532 59.19 -14.09 -23.82
C ILE A 532 58.59 -13.56 -22.52
N LYS A 533 57.29 -13.78 -22.33
CA LYS A 533 56.58 -13.38 -21.10
C LYS A 533 55.82 -14.54 -20.49
N ALA A 534 55.87 -14.66 -19.18
CA ALA A 534 55.01 -15.59 -18.45
C ALA A 534 53.59 -15.02 -18.34
N GLU A 535 52.59 -15.75 -18.83
CA GLU A 535 51.19 -15.31 -18.87
C GLU A 535 50.25 -16.47 -18.52
N TYR A 536 49.05 -16.14 -18.04
CA TYR A 536 47.98 -17.11 -17.83
C TYR A 536 47.00 -17.13 -19.02
N PHE A 537 46.69 -18.32 -19.51
CA PHE A 537 45.74 -18.55 -20.60
C PHE A 537 44.58 -19.45 -20.14
N ASN A 538 43.34 -19.10 -20.49
CA ASN A 538 42.15 -19.78 -19.99
C ASN A 538 42.04 -21.29 -20.32
N LYS A 539 42.66 -21.77 -21.41
CA LYS A 539 42.64 -23.18 -21.79
C LYS A 539 43.92 -23.90 -21.39
N GLU A 540 45.06 -23.24 -21.58
CA GLU A 540 46.39 -23.82 -21.47
C GLU A 540 47.03 -23.67 -20.07
N GLY A 541 46.53 -22.75 -19.24
CA GLY A 541 47.10 -22.42 -17.93
C GLY A 541 48.24 -21.40 -18.03
N TYR A 542 49.18 -21.45 -17.07
CA TYR A 542 50.38 -20.63 -17.09
C TYR A 542 51.35 -21.17 -18.16
N ALA A 543 51.72 -20.32 -19.10
CA ALA A 543 52.62 -20.64 -20.20
C ALA A 543 53.39 -19.39 -20.63
N PHE A 544 54.30 -19.56 -21.58
CA PHE A 544 55.07 -18.44 -22.12
C PHE A 544 54.46 -17.93 -23.42
N SER A 545 54.41 -16.61 -23.58
CA SER A 545 54.00 -15.92 -24.79
C SER A 545 55.25 -15.44 -25.55
N ILE A 546 55.30 -15.65 -26.87
CA ILE A 546 56.41 -15.20 -27.74
C ILE A 546 55.88 -14.69 -29.08
N LEU A 547 56.49 -13.65 -29.66
CA LEU A 547 56.14 -13.17 -31.01
C LEU A 547 56.39 -14.27 -32.06
N SER A 548 55.43 -14.48 -32.98
CA SER A 548 55.55 -15.50 -34.04
C SER A 548 56.82 -15.35 -34.89
N LYS A 549 57.28 -14.11 -35.14
CA LYS A 549 58.51 -13.85 -35.92
C LYS A 549 59.80 -14.23 -35.17
N LYS A 550 59.76 -14.33 -33.84
CA LYS A 550 60.90 -14.64 -32.98
C LYS A 550 60.99 -16.14 -32.64
N LEU A 551 59.93 -16.91 -32.88
CA LEU A 551 59.88 -18.35 -32.55
C LEU A 551 60.92 -19.18 -33.30
N THR A 552 61.11 -18.93 -34.61
CA THR A 552 62.10 -19.68 -35.41
C THR A 552 63.53 -19.50 -34.90
N LYS A 553 63.86 -18.31 -34.36
CA LYS A 553 65.17 -18.05 -33.74
C LYS A 553 65.35 -18.82 -32.42
N LEU A 554 64.28 -18.95 -31.64
CA LEU A 554 64.28 -19.77 -30.42
C LEU A 554 64.46 -21.26 -30.74
N GLU A 555 63.73 -21.78 -31.73
CA GLU A 555 63.85 -23.17 -32.19
C GLU A 555 65.27 -23.47 -32.68
N TYR A 556 65.84 -22.60 -33.53
CA TYR A 556 67.21 -22.72 -34.03
C TYR A 556 68.27 -22.71 -32.92
N TYR A 557 68.12 -21.83 -31.92
CA TYR A 557 69.02 -21.76 -30.77
C TYR A 557 69.01 -23.07 -29.96
N MET A 558 67.83 -23.66 -29.76
CA MET A 558 67.67 -24.92 -29.02
C MET A 558 68.29 -26.11 -29.77
N THR A 559 68.15 -26.17 -31.10
CA THR A 559 68.75 -27.24 -31.92
C THR A 559 70.28 -27.21 -31.90
N ASN A 560 70.88 -26.01 -31.96
CA ASN A 560 72.35 -25.86 -31.96
C ASN A 560 72.99 -26.07 -30.58
N ALA A 561 72.24 -25.85 -29.49
CA ALA A 561 72.73 -26.00 -28.13
C ALA A 561 72.81 -27.47 -27.64
N SER A 562 72.55 -28.47 -28.51
CA SER A 562 72.45 -29.89 -28.14
C SER A 562 71.41 -30.19 -27.05
N ILE A 563 70.40 -29.33 -26.90
CA ILE A 563 69.29 -29.50 -25.97
C ILE A 563 68.24 -30.36 -26.67
N SER A 564 67.74 -31.40 -26.01
CA SER A 564 66.85 -32.40 -26.63
C SER A 564 65.59 -31.76 -27.27
N ASN A 565 65.18 -32.32 -28.43
CA ASN A 565 64.04 -31.87 -29.26
C ASN A 565 62.68 -31.82 -28.54
N ASN A 566 62.57 -32.28 -27.29
CA ASN A 566 61.31 -32.34 -26.51
C ASN A 566 61.17 -31.22 -25.46
N SER A 567 61.98 -30.16 -25.53
CA SER A 567 62.00 -29.11 -24.50
C SER A 567 60.92 -28.04 -24.65
N ILE A 568 60.44 -27.76 -25.86
CA ILE A 568 59.43 -26.71 -26.11
C ILE A 568 58.25 -27.29 -26.89
N ILE A 569 57.05 -27.09 -26.36
CA ILE A 569 55.77 -27.52 -26.92
C ILE A 569 54.97 -26.27 -27.27
N VAL A 570 54.60 -26.11 -28.53
CA VAL A 570 53.69 -25.04 -28.98
C VAL A 570 52.26 -25.48 -28.73
N LEU A 571 51.56 -24.79 -27.83
CA LEU A 571 50.18 -25.11 -27.46
C LEU A 571 49.16 -24.46 -28.39
N GLY A 572 49.52 -23.35 -29.04
CA GLY A 572 48.66 -22.64 -29.96
C GLY A 572 49.16 -21.24 -30.31
N LYS A 573 48.31 -20.47 -30.98
CA LYS A 573 48.58 -19.10 -31.43
C LYS A 573 47.45 -18.16 -31.04
N ARG A 574 47.79 -16.99 -30.49
CA ARG A 574 46.85 -15.91 -30.13
C ARG A 574 47.32 -14.60 -30.77
N GLY A 575 46.64 -14.17 -31.83
CA GLY A 575 47.08 -13.02 -32.63
C GLY A 575 48.48 -13.25 -33.23
N ASN A 576 49.41 -12.32 -33.00
CA ASN A 576 50.81 -12.41 -33.45
C ASN A 576 51.74 -13.14 -32.46
N HIS A 577 51.21 -13.79 -31.42
CA HIS A 577 52.00 -14.51 -30.42
C HIS A 577 51.71 -16.01 -30.45
N HIS A 578 52.74 -16.83 -30.23
CA HIS A 578 52.59 -18.26 -29.96
C HIS A 578 52.65 -18.50 -28.45
N ILE A 579 51.88 -19.49 -28.00
CA ILE A 579 51.87 -19.97 -26.63
C ILE A 579 52.78 -21.19 -26.60
N ILE A 580 53.85 -21.11 -25.81
CA ILE A 580 54.84 -22.16 -25.69
C ILE A 580 54.93 -22.64 -24.24
N THR A 581 55.21 -23.92 -24.04
CA THR A 581 55.41 -24.53 -22.73
C THR A 581 56.54 -25.56 -22.77
N SER A 582 56.94 -26.06 -21.62
CA SER A 582 57.86 -27.18 -21.44
C SER A 582 57.31 -28.11 -20.36
N PRO A 583 57.80 -29.36 -20.22
CA PRO A 583 57.39 -30.24 -19.11
C PRO A 583 57.58 -29.60 -17.72
N THR A 584 58.63 -28.79 -17.53
CA THR A 584 58.89 -28.07 -16.27
C THR A 584 57.93 -26.90 -16.06
N ILE A 585 57.67 -26.08 -17.09
CA ILE A 585 56.70 -24.98 -17.04
C ILE A 585 55.29 -25.53 -16.78
N HIS A 586 54.92 -26.61 -17.46
CA HIS A 586 53.63 -27.25 -17.29
C HIS A 586 53.44 -27.80 -15.86
N LYS A 587 54.49 -28.39 -15.27
CA LYS A 587 54.46 -28.83 -13.87
C LYS A 587 54.19 -27.67 -12.90
N ILE A 588 54.90 -26.54 -13.05
CA ILE A 588 54.65 -25.33 -12.24
C ILE A 588 53.26 -24.77 -12.50
N SER A 589 52.78 -24.78 -13.76
CA SER A 589 51.42 -24.35 -14.07
C SER A 589 50.36 -25.20 -13.36
N ILE A 590 50.54 -26.52 -13.27
CA ILE A 590 49.63 -27.39 -12.53
C ILE A 590 49.68 -27.04 -11.04
N GLU A 591 50.88 -26.87 -10.48
CA GLU A 591 51.06 -26.51 -9.07
C GLU A 591 50.43 -25.15 -8.73
N LEU A 592 50.61 -24.14 -9.58
CA LEU A 592 49.97 -22.83 -9.43
C LEU A 592 48.45 -22.91 -9.49
N ASN A 593 47.89 -23.72 -10.39
CA ASN A 593 46.44 -23.93 -10.47
C ASN A 593 45.90 -24.65 -9.23
N LEU A 594 46.62 -25.65 -8.71
CA LEU A 594 46.26 -26.35 -7.47
C LEU A 594 46.34 -25.42 -6.26
N LEU A 595 47.39 -24.61 -6.16
CA LEU A 595 47.51 -23.58 -5.10
C LEU A 595 46.37 -22.56 -5.19
N GLU A 596 46.00 -22.14 -6.40
CA GLU A 596 44.88 -21.23 -6.62
C GLU A 596 43.54 -21.83 -6.16
N GLU A 597 43.31 -23.11 -6.43
CA GLU A 597 42.14 -23.85 -5.93
C GLU A 597 42.15 -24.00 -4.40
N GLN A 598 43.31 -24.30 -3.80
CA GLN A 598 43.50 -24.37 -2.35
C GLN A 598 43.22 -23.03 -1.67
N ILE A 599 43.76 -21.93 -2.20
CA ILE A 599 43.51 -20.57 -1.71
C ILE A 599 42.02 -20.25 -1.78
N ASN A 600 41.38 -20.47 -2.94
CA ASN A 600 39.95 -20.20 -3.12
C ASN A 600 39.09 -21.00 -2.13
N THR A 601 39.43 -22.27 -1.91
CA THR A 601 38.72 -23.15 -0.99
C THR A 601 38.89 -22.68 0.46
N TYR A 602 40.13 -22.39 0.87
CA TYR A 602 40.44 -21.91 2.21
C TYR A 602 39.74 -20.58 2.52
N VAL A 603 39.83 -19.62 1.60
CA VAL A 603 39.20 -18.30 1.75
C VAL A 603 37.68 -18.46 1.85
N LYS A 604 37.04 -19.26 0.99
CA LYS A 604 35.59 -19.50 1.03
C LYS A 604 35.14 -20.17 2.31
N GLN A 605 35.88 -21.17 2.80
CA GLN A 605 35.58 -21.86 4.05
C GLN A 605 35.69 -20.90 5.24
N THR A 606 36.81 -20.19 5.35
CA THR A 606 37.07 -19.23 6.44
C THR A 606 36.03 -18.10 6.42
N TYR A 607 35.74 -17.53 5.24
CA TYR A 607 34.71 -16.50 5.07
C TYR A 607 33.33 -16.96 5.55
N ASN A 608 32.90 -18.17 5.17
CA ASN A 608 31.61 -18.71 5.61
C ASN A 608 31.58 -19.00 7.12
N GLN A 609 32.68 -19.51 7.68
CA GLN A 609 32.79 -19.80 9.11
C GLN A 609 32.69 -18.51 9.94
N GLU A 610 33.41 -17.47 9.56
CA GLU A 610 33.37 -16.18 10.25
C GLU A 610 32.02 -15.47 10.10
N LEU A 611 31.42 -15.48 8.90
CA LEU A 611 30.06 -14.97 8.71
C LEU A 611 29.05 -15.67 9.62
N LYS A 612 29.19 -16.98 9.78
CA LYS A 612 28.31 -17.77 10.65
C LYS A 612 28.51 -17.40 12.11
N ARG A 613 29.77 -17.29 12.57
CA ARG A 613 30.13 -16.87 13.93
C ARG A 613 29.55 -15.49 14.25
N LEU A 614 29.80 -14.51 13.38
CA LEU A 614 29.30 -13.14 13.55
C LEU A 614 27.77 -13.08 13.57
N TYR A 615 27.09 -13.82 12.69
CA TYR A 615 25.63 -13.87 12.68
C TYR A 615 25.07 -14.31 14.03
N PHE A 616 25.51 -15.47 14.54
CA PHE A 616 24.93 -16.05 15.76
C PHE A 616 25.31 -15.26 17.03
N ASN A 617 26.44 -14.55 17.02
CA ASN A 617 26.84 -13.69 18.14
C ASN A 617 26.01 -12.41 18.24
N TYR A 618 25.48 -11.90 17.11
CA TYR A 618 24.85 -10.57 17.05
C TYR A 618 23.41 -10.56 16.51
N SER A 619 22.81 -11.69 16.17
CA SER A 619 21.48 -11.73 15.54
C SER A 619 20.37 -11.09 16.36
N GLU A 620 20.50 -11.04 17.69
CA GLU A 620 19.53 -10.38 18.58
C GLU A 620 19.49 -8.85 18.40
N LEU A 621 20.58 -8.23 17.94
CA LEU A 621 20.66 -6.79 17.65
C LEU A 621 19.86 -6.38 16.42
N PHE A 622 19.67 -7.30 15.46
CA PHE A 622 19.22 -6.98 14.11
C PHE A 622 17.81 -6.40 14.07
N SER A 623 16.85 -7.05 14.75
CA SER A 623 15.46 -6.58 14.80
C SER A 623 15.31 -5.24 15.56
N PRO A 624 15.87 -5.06 16.78
CA PRO A 624 15.89 -3.77 17.46
C PRO A 624 16.50 -2.64 16.62
N LEU A 625 17.61 -2.89 15.94
CA LEU A 625 18.28 -1.91 15.08
C LEU A 625 17.38 -1.47 13.92
N VAL A 626 16.81 -2.43 13.17
CA VAL A 626 15.89 -2.16 12.04
C VAL A 626 14.67 -1.37 12.51
N ASN A 627 14.07 -1.77 13.64
CA ASN A 627 12.89 -1.09 14.19
C ASN A 627 13.20 0.34 14.61
N MET A 628 14.34 0.57 15.25
CA MET A 628 14.79 1.90 15.66
C MET A 628 15.03 2.80 14.44
N ILE A 629 15.81 2.36 13.44
CA ILE A 629 16.09 3.18 12.25
C ILE A 629 14.80 3.49 11.50
N SER A 630 13.92 2.48 11.32
CA SER A 630 12.62 2.68 10.66
C SER A 630 11.77 3.72 11.38
N ARG A 631 11.71 3.69 12.73
CA ARG A 631 10.96 4.65 13.54
C ARG A 631 11.49 6.07 13.38
N LEU A 632 12.81 6.22 13.42
CA LEU A 632 13.49 7.51 13.26
C LEU A 632 13.28 8.10 11.85
N ASP A 633 13.35 7.27 10.81
CA ASP A 633 13.11 7.68 9.42
C ASP A 633 11.66 8.19 9.23
N VAL A 634 10.67 7.49 9.80
CA VAL A 634 9.27 7.95 9.79
C VAL A 634 9.08 9.26 10.55
N ALA A 635 9.73 9.43 11.70
CA ALA A 635 9.64 10.67 12.48
C ALA A 635 10.27 11.85 11.73
N LEU A 636 11.42 11.63 11.09
CA LEU A 636 12.06 12.62 10.22
C LEU A 636 11.18 12.97 9.02
N SER A 637 10.59 11.98 8.37
CA SER A 637 9.62 12.18 7.29
C SER A 637 8.44 13.04 7.73
N GLY A 638 7.87 12.75 8.91
CA GLY A 638 6.80 13.54 9.49
C GLY A 638 7.22 14.99 9.78
N ALA A 639 8.46 15.21 10.23
CA ALA A 639 8.99 16.55 10.46
C ALA A 639 9.18 17.34 9.16
N ILE A 640 9.70 16.70 8.10
CA ILE A 640 9.84 17.30 6.77
C ILE A 640 8.46 17.69 6.23
N ALA A 641 7.48 16.79 6.28
CA ALA A 641 6.12 17.07 5.85
C ALA A 641 5.49 18.21 6.66
N ALA A 642 5.70 18.23 7.98
CA ALA A 642 5.17 19.27 8.86
C ALA A 642 5.73 20.66 8.54
N ILE A 643 7.03 20.78 8.30
CA ILE A 643 7.66 22.05 7.90
C ILE A 643 7.19 22.46 6.51
N LYS A 644 7.25 21.53 5.55
CA LYS A 644 6.96 21.81 4.13
C LYS A 644 5.54 22.28 3.89
N PHE A 645 4.56 21.70 4.59
CA PHE A 645 3.14 21.97 4.39
C PHE A 645 2.48 22.75 5.52
N ASN A 646 3.29 23.25 6.47
CA ASN A 646 2.83 23.93 7.67
C ASN A 646 1.73 23.14 8.40
N TYR A 647 2.02 21.87 8.70
CA TYR A 647 1.12 21.02 9.47
C TYR A 647 1.35 21.18 10.96
N THR A 648 0.30 20.99 11.73
CA THR A 648 0.29 21.23 13.18
C THR A 648 0.28 19.93 13.96
N LYS A 649 0.92 19.93 15.13
CA LYS A 649 0.90 18.84 16.09
C LYS A 649 -0.52 18.63 16.63
N PRO A 650 -1.11 17.43 16.53
CA PRO A 650 -2.38 17.13 17.17
C PRO A 650 -2.29 17.22 18.70
N CYS A 651 -3.35 17.75 19.33
CA CYS A 651 -3.50 17.80 20.77
C CYS A 651 -4.46 16.70 21.23
N LEU A 652 -3.93 15.67 21.88
CA LEU A 652 -4.76 14.60 22.39
C LEU A 652 -5.41 15.03 23.71
N THR A 653 -6.72 14.83 23.85
CA THR A 653 -7.47 15.21 25.06
C THR A 653 -7.69 13.98 25.93
N LEU A 654 -7.28 14.04 27.21
CA LEU A 654 -7.57 13.01 28.21
C LEU A 654 -8.88 13.33 28.93
N THR A 655 -9.75 12.34 29.08
CA THR A 655 -10.90 12.40 29.99
C THR A 655 -10.89 11.20 30.94
N LYS A 656 -11.54 11.35 32.11
CA LYS A 656 -11.58 10.36 33.20
C LYS A 656 -12.07 8.97 32.72
N PRO A 657 -11.80 7.87 33.47
CA PRO A 657 -11.84 6.48 32.98
C PRO A 657 -13.22 5.89 32.61
N GLN A 658 -14.28 6.69 32.52
CA GLN A 658 -15.61 6.20 32.16
C GLN A 658 -15.94 6.66 30.73
N GLN A 659 -15.84 5.73 29.78
CA GLN A 659 -16.32 5.79 28.39
C GLN A 659 -16.12 7.14 27.69
N THR A 660 -14.91 7.39 27.21
CA THR A 660 -14.58 8.63 26.51
C THR A 660 -15.01 8.52 25.04
N LYS A 661 -16.08 9.23 24.68
CA LYS A 661 -16.52 9.43 23.30
C LYS A 661 -15.37 9.90 22.39
N GLY A 662 -15.25 9.32 21.19
CA GLY A 662 -14.32 9.81 20.18
C GLY A 662 -14.72 11.23 19.72
N PHE A 663 -13.75 12.07 19.39
CA PHE A 663 -14.01 13.48 19.13
C PHE A 663 -12.93 14.14 18.28
N ILE A 664 -13.35 15.08 17.44
CA ILE A 664 -12.46 16.05 16.81
C ILE A 664 -12.96 17.49 16.94
N GLU A 665 -12.01 18.39 17.16
CA GLU A 665 -12.17 19.82 16.95
C GLU A 665 -10.98 20.34 16.16
N ALA A 666 -11.24 20.98 15.02
CA ALA A 666 -10.23 21.50 14.13
C ALA A 666 -10.54 22.96 13.75
N ILE A 667 -9.50 23.78 13.74
CA ILE A 667 -9.54 25.17 13.26
C ILE A 667 -8.77 25.23 11.93
N ASN A 668 -9.38 25.84 10.92
CA ASN A 668 -8.85 25.94 9.56
C ASN A 668 -8.35 24.59 9.03
N LEU A 669 -9.18 23.55 9.14
CA LEU A 669 -8.92 22.23 8.56
C LEU A 669 -8.84 22.34 7.03
N ARG A 670 -7.75 21.82 6.46
CA ARG A 670 -7.47 21.78 5.02
C ARG A 670 -7.46 20.34 4.52
N HIS A 671 -7.62 20.16 3.22
CA HIS A 671 -7.44 18.86 2.59
C HIS A 671 -6.00 18.73 2.05
N PRO A 672 -5.15 17.83 2.59
CA PRO A 672 -3.73 17.69 2.23
C PRO A 672 -3.45 17.61 0.72
N LEU A 673 -4.22 16.81 -0.03
CA LEU A 673 -4.01 16.68 -1.48
C LEU A 673 -4.51 17.89 -2.29
N VAL A 674 -5.67 18.45 -1.94
CA VAL A 674 -6.29 19.52 -2.74
C VAL A 674 -5.53 20.83 -2.62
N GLU A 675 -4.97 21.14 -1.44
CA GLU A 675 -4.12 22.33 -1.27
C GLU A 675 -2.84 22.31 -2.11
N GLN A 676 -2.41 21.13 -2.57
CA GLN A 676 -1.22 20.97 -3.42
C GLN A 676 -1.56 20.89 -4.91
N LEU A 677 -2.73 20.35 -5.27
CA LEU A 677 -3.18 20.26 -6.66
C LEU A 677 -3.63 21.60 -7.21
N ASN A 678 -4.32 22.40 -6.39
CA ASN A 678 -4.94 23.62 -6.84
C ASN A 678 -3.95 24.79 -6.73
N THR A 679 -3.18 25.01 -7.80
CA THR A 679 -2.22 26.12 -7.89
C THR A 679 -2.86 27.44 -8.31
N GLN A 680 -4.13 27.42 -8.72
CA GLN A 680 -4.85 28.58 -9.25
C GLN A 680 -5.86 29.18 -8.26
N GLU A 681 -6.38 28.40 -7.30
CA GLU A 681 -7.31 28.88 -6.27
C GLU A 681 -6.83 28.45 -4.87
N GLU A 682 -7.00 29.34 -3.89
CA GLU A 682 -6.70 29.04 -2.49
C GLU A 682 -7.62 27.94 -1.94
N CYS A 683 -7.06 26.97 -1.21
CA CYS A 683 -7.85 25.91 -0.58
C CYS A 683 -8.66 26.50 0.59
N VAL A 684 -9.99 26.45 0.47
CA VAL A 684 -10.87 26.95 1.54
C VAL A 684 -10.79 26.03 2.75
N ALA A 685 -10.32 26.58 3.88
CA ALA A 685 -10.21 25.88 5.14
C ALA A 685 -11.52 25.93 5.96
N HIS A 686 -11.77 24.91 6.79
CA HIS A 686 -13.03 24.77 7.54
C HIS A 686 -12.81 24.56 9.04
N ASN A 687 -13.66 25.19 9.85
CA ASN A 687 -13.73 24.90 11.28
C ASN A 687 -14.70 23.75 11.51
N ILE A 688 -14.26 22.70 12.22
CA ILE A 688 -15.03 21.46 12.45
C ILE A 688 -15.05 21.17 13.94
N ASN A 689 -16.22 20.82 14.47
CA ASN A 689 -16.39 20.38 15.85
C ASN A 689 -17.47 19.30 15.90
N LEU A 690 -17.09 18.08 16.30
CA LEU A 690 -17.93 16.89 16.38
C LEU A 690 -18.12 16.37 17.81
N GLU A 691 -18.21 17.25 18.82
CA GLU A 691 -18.34 16.85 20.22
C GLU A 691 -19.61 16.05 20.50
N ASP A 692 -20.77 16.70 20.58
CA ASP A 692 -22.06 16.08 20.92
C ASP A 692 -23.09 16.13 19.78
N LYS A 693 -22.64 16.49 18.58
CA LYS A 693 -23.54 16.85 17.48
C LYS A 693 -23.08 16.23 16.18
N GLY A 694 -23.99 15.53 15.50
CA GLY A 694 -23.83 15.18 14.11
C GLY A 694 -23.94 16.41 13.21
N MET A 695 -23.27 16.38 12.06
CA MET A 695 -23.31 17.43 11.05
C MET A 695 -24.03 16.94 9.80
N LEU A 696 -25.04 17.70 9.36
CA LEU A 696 -25.71 17.48 8.09
C LEU A 696 -25.36 18.64 7.14
N ILE A 697 -24.73 18.32 6.01
CA ILE A 697 -24.19 19.30 5.06
C ILE A 697 -25.02 19.29 3.78
N PHE A 698 -25.68 20.42 3.52
CA PHE A 698 -26.44 20.65 2.31
C PHE A 698 -25.61 21.43 1.29
N SER A 699 -25.57 20.98 0.05
CA SER A 699 -25.01 21.80 -1.02
C SER A 699 -25.33 21.23 -2.40
N VAL A 700 -25.27 22.10 -3.40
CA VAL A 700 -25.15 21.71 -4.81
C VAL A 700 -23.88 20.91 -5.09
N ASN A 701 -23.93 20.10 -6.14
CA ASN A 701 -22.78 19.37 -6.66
C ASN A 701 -21.71 20.37 -7.17
N GLY A 702 -20.43 20.02 -6.97
CA GLY A 702 -19.29 20.89 -7.33
C GLY A 702 -18.84 21.90 -6.27
N ALA A 703 -19.59 22.10 -5.19
CA ALA A 703 -19.22 23.04 -4.13
C ALA A 703 -18.16 22.52 -3.13
N GLY A 704 -17.75 21.25 -3.23
CA GLY A 704 -16.70 20.67 -2.38
C GLY A 704 -17.17 19.83 -1.19
N LYS A 705 -18.39 19.27 -1.21
CA LYS A 705 -18.92 18.37 -0.15
C LYS A 705 -17.99 17.18 0.12
N SER A 706 -17.72 16.40 -0.92
CA SER A 706 -16.85 15.22 -0.85
C SER A 706 -15.42 15.59 -0.44
N THR A 707 -14.93 16.76 -0.88
CA THR A 707 -13.63 17.29 -0.45
C THR A 707 -13.58 17.54 1.05
N LEU A 708 -14.62 18.16 1.63
CA LEU A 708 -14.67 18.38 3.08
C LEU A 708 -14.72 17.06 3.86
N LEU A 709 -15.55 16.10 3.42
CA LEU A 709 -15.60 14.77 4.05
C LEU A 709 -14.24 14.08 4.00
N ARG A 710 -13.57 14.08 2.84
CA ARG A 710 -12.23 13.52 2.69
C ARG A 710 -11.20 14.23 3.57
N ALA A 711 -11.26 15.55 3.68
CA ALA A 711 -10.37 16.33 4.54
C ALA A 711 -10.48 15.90 6.01
N ILE A 712 -11.69 15.71 6.52
CA ILE A 712 -11.93 15.25 7.89
C ILE A 712 -11.34 13.86 8.10
N GLY A 713 -11.69 12.89 7.24
CA GLY A 713 -11.21 11.50 7.36
C GLY A 713 -9.69 11.39 7.29
N VAL A 714 -9.07 12.05 6.31
CA VAL A 714 -7.62 12.04 6.11
C VAL A 714 -6.87 12.60 7.32
N ASN A 715 -7.31 13.73 7.88
CA ASN A 715 -6.62 14.33 9.03
C ASN A 715 -6.79 13.51 10.32
N VAL A 716 -7.92 12.83 10.51
CA VAL A 716 -8.09 11.84 11.60
C VAL A 716 -7.09 10.69 11.45
N ILE A 717 -6.95 10.15 10.24
CA ILE A 717 -5.99 9.09 9.94
C ILE A 717 -4.55 9.56 10.17
N LEU A 718 -4.16 10.73 9.67
CA LEU A 718 -2.82 11.30 9.91
C LEU A 718 -2.54 11.44 11.41
N ALA A 719 -3.49 12.01 12.17
CA ALA A 719 -3.34 12.15 13.60
C ALA A 719 -3.15 10.77 14.27
N GLN A 720 -4.04 9.81 14.04
CA GLN A 720 -3.95 8.47 14.65
C GLN A 720 -2.81 7.59 14.07
N ALA A 721 -2.21 7.96 12.94
CA ALA A 721 -0.96 7.36 12.46
C ALA A 721 0.26 7.86 13.25
N GLY A 722 0.09 8.94 14.04
CA GLY A 722 1.16 9.62 14.78
C GLY A 722 1.82 10.75 13.98
N MET A 723 1.15 11.28 12.95
CA MET A 723 1.64 12.33 12.06
C MET A 723 0.99 13.69 12.38
N TYR A 724 1.59 14.77 11.90
CA TYR A 724 0.99 16.11 12.00
C TYR A 724 -0.09 16.28 10.94
N VAL A 725 -1.02 17.21 11.18
CA VAL A 725 -2.25 17.38 10.39
C VAL A 725 -2.34 18.74 9.71
N ALA A 726 -3.08 18.79 8.60
CA ALA A 726 -3.33 20.00 7.82
C ALA A 726 -4.42 20.86 8.46
N ALA A 727 -4.09 21.48 9.59
CA ALA A 727 -4.97 22.41 10.32
C ALA A 727 -4.11 23.40 11.14
N ASP A 728 -4.70 24.50 11.59
CA ASP A 728 -4.01 25.46 12.48
C ASP A 728 -4.08 24.99 13.95
N SER A 729 -5.14 24.26 14.30
CA SER A 729 -5.29 23.57 15.57
C SER A 729 -6.13 22.31 15.37
N PHE A 730 -5.75 21.22 16.01
CA PHE A 730 -6.46 19.95 15.93
C PHE A 730 -6.47 19.25 17.29
N LYS A 731 -7.64 19.13 17.91
CA LYS A 731 -7.85 18.36 19.12
C LYS A 731 -8.50 17.03 18.76
N LEU A 732 -8.02 15.96 19.37
CA LEU A 732 -8.46 14.60 19.08
C LEU A 732 -8.68 13.81 20.37
N ARG A 733 -9.81 13.10 20.43
CA ARG A 733 -9.98 11.87 21.21
C ARG A 733 -10.05 10.73 20.18
N PRO A 734 -9.09 9.78 20.17
CA PRO A 734 -8.99 8.78 19.10
C PRO A 734 -10.28 8.00 18.88
N TYR A 735 -10.64 7.79 17.61
CA TYR A 735 -11.75 6.95 17.21
C TYR A 735 -11.31 5.50 17.05
N ASN A 736 -12.23 4.56 17.27
CA ASN A 736 -12.00 3.13 17.01
C ASN A 736 -12.50 2.69 15.63
N TYR A 737 -13.46 3.41 15.04
CA TYR A 737 -13.98 3.11 13.71
C TYR A 737 -14.08 4.37 12.87
N LEU A 738 -13.59 4.32 11.63
CA LEU A 738 -13.83 5.31 10.61
C LEU A 738 -14.57 4.64 9.44
N ILE A 739 -15.80 5.04 9.21
CA ILE A 739 -16.69 4.42 8.23
C ILE A 739 -17.05 5.45 7.17
N THR A 740 -16.72 5.16 5.91
CA THR A 740 -16.98 6.07 4.80
C THR A 740 -18.04 5.53 3.84
N ARG A 741 -18.81 6.43 3.25
CA ARG A 741 -19.60 6.17 2.04
C ARG A 741 -19.52 7.44 1.21
N ILE A 742 -18.46 7.60 0.44
CA ILE A 742 -18.21 8.79 -0.38
C ILE A 742 -18.32 8.39 -1.85
N LEU A 743 -19.16 9.10 -2.60
CA LEU A 743 -19.30 8.90 -4.04
C LEU A 743 -18.00 9.33 -4.74
N GLY A 744 -17.43 8.47 -5.58
CA GLY A 744 -16.29 8.80 -6.44
C GLY A 744 -15.12 7.82 -6.37
N GLY A 745 -15.09 6.91 -7.36
CA GLY A 745 -14.02 5.96 -7.65
C GLY A 745 -14.61 4.73 -8.33
N ASP A 746 -14.01 4.29 -9.44
CA ASP A 746 -14.46 3.20 -10.32
C ASP A 746 -14.64 1.87 -9.59
N ASP A 747 -15.71 1.73 -8.84
CA ASP A 747 -16.24 0.42 -8.51
C ASP A 747 -17.14 0.01 -9.67
N LEU A 748 -16.48 -0.47 -10.73
CA LEU A 748 -17.04 -1.39 -11.71
C LEU A 748 -17.41 -2.69 -10.98
N HIS A 749 -18.38 -2.64 -10.07
CA HIS A 749 -19.10 -3.79 -9.58
C HIS A 749 -19.92 -4.32 -10.76
N LYS A 750 -19.23 -4.97 -11.70
CA LYS A 750 -19.80 -5.61 -12.89
C LYS A 750 -20.76 -6.70 -12.39
N GLY A 751 -22.03 -6.33 -12.19
CA GLY A 751 -23.11 -7.25 -11.83
C GLY A 751 -24.03 -6.85 -10.66
N GLN A 752 -23.76 -5.79 -9.88
CA GLN A 752 -24.62 -5.38 -8.76
C GLN A 752 -25.24 -3.98 -8.97
N GLY A 753 -26.48 -3.79 -8.50
CA GLY A 753 -27.17 -2.50 -8.56
C GLY A 753 -26.55 -1.49 -7.58
N THR A 754 -26.43 -0.22 -7.99
CA THR A 754 -25.83 0.85 -7.18
C THR A 754 -26.50 1.01 -5.81
N PHE A 755 -27.83 0.89 -5.76
CA PHE A 755 -28.59 0.95 -4.52
C PHE A 755 -28.32 -0.23 -3.57
N GLU A 756 -28.10 -1.44 -4.10
CA GLU A 756 -27.81 -2.62 -3.27
C GLU A 756 -26.46 -2.48 -2.55
N VAL A 757 -25.45 -1.98 -3.27
CA VAL A 757 -24.13 -1.66 -2.70
C VAL A 757 -24.27 -0.58 -1.62
N GLU A 758 -25.08 0.46 -1.86
CA GLU A 758 -25.39 1.49 -0.86
C GLU A 758 -26.01 0.91 0.40
N MET A 759 -26.98 0.00 0.27
CA MET A 759 -27.63 -0.64 1.42
C MET A 759 -26.68 -1.56 2.20
N ARG A 760 -25.71 -2.18 1.53
CA ARG A 760 -24.66 -2.98 2.18
C ARG A 760 -23.69 -2.11 2.97
N ASP A 761 -23.26 -0.99 2.41
CA ASP A 761 -22.42 0.00 3.10
C ASP A 761 -23.14 0.61 4.31
N LEU A 762 -24.44 0.93 4.14
CA LEU A 762 -25.31 1.41 5.21
C LEU A 762 -25.49 0.35 6.31
N SER A 763 -25.66 -0.92 5.95
CA SER A 763 -25.73 -2.01 6.93
C SER A 763 -24.47 -2.06 7.81
N THR A 764 -23.29 -1.87 7.22
CA THR A 764 -22.02 -1.79 7.95
C THR A 764 -21.97 -0.56 8.87
N ILE A 765 -22.41 0.60 8.38
CA ILE A 765 -22.54 1.83 9.17
C ILE A 765 -23.40 1.57 10.41
N LEU A 766 -24.60 1.02 10.25
CA LEU A 766 -25.54 0.80 11.34
C LEU A 766 -25.08 -0.27 12.34
N LYS A 767 -24.31 -1.28 11.90
CA LYS A 767 -23.75 -2.33 12.76
C LYS A 767 -22.60 -1.86 13.63
N LEU A 768 -21.78 -0.93 13.12
CA LEU A 768 -20.55 -0.47 13.78
C LEU A 768 -20.69 0.93 14.42
N ALA A 769 -21.82 1.60 14.25
CA ALA A 769 -22.11 2.88 14.89
C ALA A 769 -22.11 2.76 16.42
N ASN A 770 -21.23 3.50 17.07
CA ASN A 770 -21.17 3.66 18.53
C ASN A 770 -20.51 5.00 18.87
N TYR A 771 -20.41 5.33 20.16
CA TYR A 771 -19.84 6.58 20.66
C TYR A 771 -18.37 6.81 20.27
N ASN A 772 -17.68 5.79 19.76
CA ASN A 772 -16.29 5.86 19.33
C ASN A 772 -16.11 5.61 17.82
N SER A 773 -17.17 5.81 17.06
CA SER A 773 -17.16 5.72 15.60
C SER A 773 -17.28 7.12 14.97
N LEU A 774 -16.60 7.32 13.84
CA LEU A 774 -16.74 8.47 12.95
C LEU A 774 -17.31 8.00 11.60
N ILE A 775 -18.45 8.54 11.20
CA ILE A 775 -19.12 8.23 9.94
C ILE A 775 -19.05 9.42 9.00
N LEU A 776 -18.57 9.19 7.77
CA LEU A 776 -18.49 10.18 6.70
C LEU A 776 -19.29 9.69 5.50
N GLY A 777 -20.48 10.26 5.28
CA GLY A 777 -21.40 9.83 4.23
C GLY A 777 -21.68 10.94 3.23
N ASP A 778 -21.63 10.63 1.93
CA ASP A 778 -21.95 11.53 0.84
C ASP A 778 -23.16 11.00 0.07
N GLU A 779 -24.27 11.74 0.15
CA GLU A 779 -25.50 11.45 -0.58
C GLU A 779 -25.97 9.99 -0.42
N ILE A 780 -26.04 9.53 0.83
CA ILE A 780 -26.59 8.22 1.18
C ILE A 780 -28.01 8.10 0.59
N CYS A 781 -28.30 6.97 -0.06
CA CYS A 781 -29.56 6.70 -0.76
C CYS A 781 -29.81 7.55 -2.01
N HIS A 782 -28.76 7.95 -2.75
CA HIS A 782 -28.94 8.64 -4.02
C HIS A 782 -29.58 7.73 -5.10
N GLY A 783 -29.41 6.41 -5.01
CA GLY A 783 -29.90 5.45 -6.01
C GLY A 783 -31.41 5.13 -5.97
N THR A 784 -32.22 5.81 -5.16
CA THR A 784 -33.66 5.54 -4.96
C THR A 784 -34.50 6.83 -5.04
N GLU A 785 -35.81 6.69 -5.13
CA GLU A 785 -36.76 7.79 -5.13
C GLU A 785 -36.70 8.63 -3.84
N VAL A 786 -37.00 9.93 -3.98
CA VAL A 786 -36.83 10.94 -2.92
C VAL A 786 -37.55 10.58 -1.62
N SER A 787 -38.75 10.00 -1.69
CA SER A 787 -39.52 9.61 -0.51
C SER A 787 -38.82 8.54 0.31
N SER A 788 -38.39 7.44 -0.33
CA SER A 788 -37.70 6.33 0.33
C SER A 788 -36.31 6.74 0.79
N GLY A 789 -35.56 7.47 -0.05
CA GLY A 789 -34.24 8.00 0.32
C GLY A 789 -34.31 8.93 1.54
N THR A 790 -35.31 9.80 1.62
CA THR A 790 -35.51 10.70 2.77
C THR A 790 -35.86 9.93 4.03
N ALA A 791 -36.75 8.94 3.94
CA ALA A 791 -37.14 8.10 5.08
C ALA A 791 -35.95 7.28 5.62
N ILE A 792 -35.18 6.64 4.74
CA ILE A 792 -34.00 5.86 5.13
C ILE A 792 -32.93 6.76 5.76
N LEU A 793 -32.68 7.95 5.20
CA LEU A 793 -31.72 8.91 5.76
C LEU A 793 -32.15 9.42 7.14
N ALA A 794 -33.43 9.75 7.32
CA ALA A 794 -33.97 10.17 8.62
C ALA A 794 -33.77 9.08 9.69
N ALA A 795 -34.19 7.84 9.39
CA ALA A 795 -34.02 6.70 10.28
C ALA A 795 -32.54 6.40 10.58
N THR A 796 -31.66 6.61 9.59
CA THR A 796 -30.21 6.48 9.78
C THR A 796 -29.71 7.53 10.78
N ILE A 797 -30.04 8.81 10.59
CA ILE A 797 -29.63 9.90 11.48
C ILE A 797 -30.10 9.67 12.91
N GLU A 798 -31.35 9.24 13.08
CA GLU A 798 -31.93 8.91 14.39
C GLU A 798 -31.10 7.82 15.09
N ARG A 799 -30.79 6.72 14.37
CA ARG A 799 -30.00 5.61 14.91
C ARG A 799 -28.56 6.01 15.26
N LEU A 800 -27.92 6.83 14.43
CA LEU A 800 -26.56 7.34 14.71
C LEU A 800 -26.53 8.26 15.92
N THR A 801 -27.56 9.10 16.06
CA THR A 801 -27.71 10.02 17.19
C THR A 801 -27.96 9.25 18.48
N ALA A 802 -28.85 8.24 18.45
CA ALA A 802 -29.12 7.35 19.59
C ALA A 802 -27.86 6.59 20.03
N ALA A 803 -27.01 6.17 19.08
CA ALA A 803 -25.73 5.53 19.35
C ALA A 803 -24.61 6.51 19.76
N GLN A 804 -24.91 7.81 19.91
CA GLN A 804 -23.97 8.89 20.21
C GLN A 804 -22.77 8.95 19.26
N THR A 805 -22.96 8.54 18.00
CA THR A 805 -21.88 8.43 17.02
C THR A 805 -21.49 9.80 16.46
N SER A 806 -20.21 10.03 16.20
CA SER A 806 -19.78 11.22 15.43
C SER A 806 -20.09 10.99 13.96
N PHE A 807 -20.83 11.89 13.32
CA PHE A 807 -21.13 11.75 11.89
C PHE A 807 -21.14 13.09 11.15
N VAL A 808 -20.69 13.04 9.90
CA VAL A 808 -20.83 14.11 8.92
C VAL A 808 -21.45 13.51 7.68
N LEU A 809 -22.69 13.91 7.38
CA LEU A 809 -23.43 13.43 6.23
C LEU A 809 -23.69 14.59 5.28
N SER A 810 -23.39 14.45 4.00
CA SER A 810 -23.91 15.35 2.97
C SER A 810 -25.18 14.81 2.33
N THR A 811 -26.12 15.70 2.05
CA THR A 811 -27.36 15.35 1.36
C THR A 811 -27.91 16.52 0.55
N HIS A 812 -28.70 16.19 -0.46
CA HIS A 812 -29.55 17.13 -1.20
C HIS A 812 -31.02 17.05 -0.75
N LEU A 813 -31.35 16.14 0.16
CA LEU A 813 -32.72 15.88 0.63
C LEU A 813 -33.09 16.85 1.76
N HIS A 814 -33.42 18.09 1.42
CA HIS A 814 -33.79 19.13 2.41
C HIS A 814 -34.99 18.78 3.30
N GLN A 815 -35.89 17.90 2.82
CA GLN A 815 -37.05 17.41 3.57
C GLN A 815 -36.66 16.65 4.84
N VAL A 816 -35.44 16.12 4.92
CA VAL A 816 -34.98 15.40 6.12
C VAL A 816 -34.89 16.31 7.34
N CYS A 817 -34.68 17.63 7.16
CA CYS A 817 -34.59 18.58 8.27
C CYS A 817 -35.87 18.68 9.09
N SER A 818 -37.05 18.45 8.49
CA SER A 818 -38.33 18.46 9.22
C SER A 818 -38.63 17.14 9.93
N LEU A 819 -37.83 16.09 9.71
CA LEU A 819 -38.05 14.75 10.22
C LEU A 819 -37.08 14.36 11.35
N ILE A 820 -36.06 15.17 11.63
CA ILE A 820 -35.00 14.87 12.61
C ILE A 820 -35.03 15.85 13.78
N ASP A 821 -34.84 15.33 14.99
CA ASP A 821 -34.75 16.14 16.20
C ASP A 821 -33.34 16.70 16.45
N LEU A 822 -33.27 17.82 17.17
CA LEU A 822 -32.03 18.46 17.59
C LEU A 822 -31.34 17.60 18.66
N PRO A 823 -30.18 17.00 18.32
CA PRO A 823 -28.94 17.77 18.44
C PRO A 823 -28.13 17.90 17.14
N VAL A 824 -28.65 17.43 16.00
CA VAL A 824 -27.97 17.49 14.69
C VAL A 824 -27.88 18.93 14.19
N ARG A 825 -26.68 19.37 13.79
CA ARG A 825 -26.48 20.70 13.21
C ARG A 825 -26.51 20.64 11.69
N CYS A 826 -27.39 21.44 11.09
CA CYS A 826 -27.42 21.65 9.65
C CYS A 826 -26.44 22.75 9.24
N TYR A 827 -25.69 22.50 8.18
CA TYR A 827 -24.81 23.45 7.51
C TYR A 827 -25.02 23.39 6.01
N HIS A 828 -24.53 24.41 5.31
CA HIS A 828 -24.42 24.38 3.86
C HIS A 828 -23.10 24.98 3.39
N LEU A 829 -22.65 24.55 2.21
CA LEU A 829 -21.55 25.23 1.51
C LEU A 829 -22.12 26.38 0.69
N SER A 830 -21.64 27.60 0.93
CA SER A 830 -22.23 28.79 0.31
C SER A 830 -21.90 28.90 -1.17
N VAL A 831 -22.92 29.29 -1.93
CA VAL A 831 -22.85 29.65 -3.34
C VAL A 831 -23.50 31.02 -3.47
N ILE A 832 -22.84 31.94 -4.18
CA ILE A 832 -23.34 33.28 -4.43
C ILE A 832 -23.68 33.40 -5.91
N GLN A 833 -24.85 33.94 -6.21
CA GLN A 833 -25.21 34.35 -7.56
C GLN A 833 -24.94 35.85 -7.71
N GLN A 834 -24.06 36.22 -8.65
CA GLN A 834 -23.86 37.62 -9.03
C GLN A 834 -24.54 37.91 -10.38
N GLU A 835 -25.21 39.05 -10.49
CA GLU A 835 -26.04 39.42 -11.65
C GLU A 835 -25.28 39.40 -12.99
N ASN A 836 -23.95 39.62 -12.98
CA ASN A 836 -23.12 39.73 -14.19
C ASN A 836 -21.97 38.69 -14.30
N SER A 837 -21.67 37.97 -13.22
CA SER A 837 -20.44 37.14 -13.08
C SER A 837 -20.74 35.65 -12.95
N GLY A 838 -22.02 35.30 -12.86
CA GLY A 838 -22.50 33.94 -12.73
C GLY A 838 -22.51 33.39 -11.30
N LEU A 839 -22.54 32.06 -11.17
CA LEU A 839 -22.50 31.36 -9.88
C LEU A 839 -21.07 31.23 -9.37
N ILE A 840 -20.81 31.79 -8.19
CA ILE A 840 -19.53 31.74 -7.50
C ILE A 840 -19.63 30.75 -6.34
N TYR A 841 -18.84 29.67 -6.41
CA TYR A 841 -18.72 28.70 -5.34
C TYR A 841 -17.74 29.21 -4.29
N GLU A 842 -18.24 29.87 -3.23
CA GLU A 842 -17.39 30.31 -2.12
C GLU A 842 -16.80 29.13 -1.33
N ARG A 843 -17.50 27.98 -1.32
CA ARG A 843 -17.13 26.74 -0.59
C ARG A 843 -16.94 26.94 0.93
N LYS A 844 -17.48 28.03 1.50
CA LYS A 844 -17.46 28.30 2.94
C LYS A 844 -18.61 27.58 3.62
N LEU A 845 -18.33 26.92 4.75
CA LEU A 845 -19.34 26.25 5.56
C LEU A 845 -20.12 27.28 6.39
N LYS A 846 -21.42 27.43 6.13
CA LYS A 846 -22.33 28.35 6.83
C LYS A 846 -23.42 27.58 7.56
N PRO A 847 -23.93 28.08 8.71
CA PRO A 847 -24.97 27.40 9.48
C PRO A 847 -26.32 27.39 8.73
N GLY A 848 -27.15 26.40 9.05
CA GLY A 848 -28.46 26.16 8.45
C GLY A 848 -28.38 25.34 7.15
N PRO A 849 -29.52 24.79 6.69
CA PRO A 849 -29.55 23.95 5.48
C PRO A 849 -29.31 24.74 4.20
N GLY A 850 -29.29 26.08 4.26
CA GLY A 850 -29.20 26.91 3.08
C GLY A 850 -30.43 26.79 2.17
N PRO A 851 -30.41 27.45 1.00
CA PRO A 851 -31.54 27.40 0.09
C PRO A 851 -31.69 26.03 -0.60
N SER A 852 -32.91 25.54 -0.67
CA SER A 852 -33.25 24.20 -1.17
C SER A 852 -33.32 24.05 -2.69
N GLN A 853 -33.16 25.15 -3.43
CA GLN A 853 -33.38 25.20 -4.88
C GLN A 853 -32.24 25.94 -5.58
N TYR A 854 -31.31 25.18 -6.18
CA TYR A 854 -30.19 25.73 -6.95
C TYR A 854 -29.83 24.94 -8.23
N GLY A 855 -30.36 23.73 -8.40
CA GLY A 855 -29.96 22.88 -9.54
C GLY A 855 -30.30 23.49 -10.90
N ILE A 856 -31.42 24.20 -11.01
CA ILE A 856 -31.84 24.87 -12.24
C ILE A 856 -30.97 26.09 -12.50
N GLU A 857 -30.59 26.82 -11.46
CA GLU A 857 -29.69 27.97 -11.52
C GLU A 857 -28.29 27.57 -12.00
N VAL A 858 -27.75 26.45 -11.50
CA VAL A 858 -26.49 25.85 -11.99
C VAL A 858 -26.64 25.43 -13.45
N MET A 859 -27.72 24.73 -13.79
CA MET A 859 -28.00 24.30 -15.16
C MET A 859 -28.08 25.50 -16.12
N GLY A 860 -28.74 26.60 -15.72
CA GLY A 860 -28.87 27.80 -16.54
C GLY A 860 -27.53 28.42 -16.93
N HIS A 861 -26.54 28.33 -16.05
CA HIS A 861 -25.17 28.78 -16.34
C HIS A 861 -24.41 27.84 -17.27
N ILE A 862 -24.64 26.53 -17.17
CA ILE A 862 -23.94 25.53 -17.99
C ILE A 862 -24.53 25.44 -19.40
N ILE A 863 -25.86 25.37 -19.51
CA ILE A 863 -26.56 25.07 -20.77
C ILE A 863 -26.78 26.33 -21.63
N ASN A 864 -26.68 27.55 -21.06
CA ASN A 864 -26.79 28.84 -21.74
C ASN A 864 -27.95 28.97 -22.78
N ASP A 865 -29.02 28.19 -22.62
CA ASP A 865 -30.26 28.27 -23.39
C ASP A 865 -31.37 28.87 -22.53
N LYS A 866 -31.70 30.13 -22.79
CA LYS A 866 -32.73 30.87 -22.06
C LYS A 866 -34.12 30.26 -22.20
N LYS A 867 -34.45 29.66 -23.35
CA LYS A 867 -35.77 29.03 -23.55
C LYS A 867 -35.88 27.76 -22.73
N PHE A 868 -34.84 26.91 -22.76
CA PHE A 868 -34.77 25.70 -21.94
C PHE A 868 -34.77 26.03 -20.44
N TYR A 869 -33.98 27.02 -20.01
CA TYR A 869 -33.93 27.49 -18.63
C TYR A 869 -35.31 27.96 -18.13
N ASN A 870 -36.00 28.81 -18.90
CA ASN A 870 -37.35 29.27 -18.56
C ASN A 870 -38.37 28.13 -18.53
N SER A 871 -38.22 27.13 -19.42
CA SER A 871 -39.04 25.92 -19.42
C SER A 871 -38.83 25.10 -18.14
N ALA A 872 -37.57 24.86 -17.74
CA ALA A 872 -37.26 24.17 -16.49
C ALA A 872 -37.81 24.92 -15.25
N LEU A 873 -37.69 26.25 -15.22
CA LEU A 873 -38.29 27.08 -14.17
C LEU A 873 -39.82 26.94 -14.13
N LYS A 874 -40.49 26.86 -15.29
CA LYS A 874 -41.93 26.63 -15.38
C LYS A 874 -42.29 25.28 -14.76
N TYR A 875 -41.60 24.20 -15.12
CA TYR A 875 -41.88 22.87 -14.57
C TYR A 875 -41.61 22.76 -13.07
N ARG A 876 -40.55 23.40 -12.55
CA ARG A 876 -40.30 23.48 -11.09
C ARG A 876 -41.47 24.09 -10.33
N LYS A 877 -42.09 25.15 -10.88
CA LYS A 877 -43.27 25.77 -10.27
C LYS A 877 -44.48 24.83 -10.26
N LEU A 878 -44.65 24.00 -11.28
CA LEU A 878 -45.73 23.01 -11.36
C LEU A 878 -45.53 21.87 -10.35
N ILE A 879 -44.30 21.38 -10.18
CA ILE A 879 -43.99 20.28 -9.25
C ILE A 879 -44.23 20.69 -7.79
N ASN A 880 -43.89 21.93 -7.41
CA ASN A 880 -44.07 22.42 -6.04
C ASN A 880 -45.54 22.78 -5.70
N TRP A 881 -46.50 22.54 -6.60
CA TRP A 881 -47.90 22.95 -6.44
C TRP A 881 -48.78 21.90 -5.73
N GLU A 882 -48.31 20.67 -5.48
CA GLU A 882 -49.09 19.63 -4.79
C GLU A 882 -48.39 19.01 -3.57
N LEU A 883 -48.74 19.50 -2.37
CA LEU A 883 -48.88 18.79 -1.08
C LEU A 883 -49.15 19.81 0.06
N PRO A 884 -50.37 19.88 0.63
CA PRO A 884 -50.64 20.74 1.78
C PRO A 884 -50.38 19.96 3.08
N SER A 885 -49.27 20.22 3.75
CA SER A 885 -49.18 20.06 5.21
C SER A 885 -48.16 21.05 5.79
N ARG A 886 -48.55 21.63 6.93
CA ARG A 886 -48.02 22.85 7.53
C ARG A 886 -46.50 22.81 7.80
N SER A 887 -45.73 23.61 7.08
CA SER A 887 -44.68 24.47 7.64
C SER A 887 -44.23 25.48 6.59
N GLU A 888 -44.14 26.73 7.01
CA GLU A 888 -43.89 27.89 6.15
C GLU A 888 -42.53 27.77 5.44
N PHE A 889 -42.56 27.66 4.11
CA PHE A 889 -41.42 28.01 3.26
C PHE A 889 -41.84 29.12 2.32
N SER A 890 -41.24 30.29 2.52
CA SER A 890 -41.34 31.44 1.65
C SER A 890 -40.90 31.08 0.22
N PRO A 891 -41.72 31.29 -0.83
CA PRO A 891 -41.19 31.35 -2.18
C PRO A 891 -40.23 32.54 -2.28
N LEU A 892 -39.17 32.38 -3.08
CA LEU A 892 -38.28 33.47 -3.49
C LEU A 892 -39.11 34.72 -3.79
N THR A 893 -39.03 35.70 -2.89
CA THR A 893 -39.71 36.98 -3.02
C THR A 893 -39.06 37.69 -4.19
N ILE A 894 -39.73 37.68 -5.34
CA ILE A 894 -39.38 38.62 -6.41
C ILE A 894 -39.75 39.99 -5.87
N PHE A 895 -38.76 40.71 -5.33
CA PHE A 895 -38.94 42.06 -4.81
C PHE A 895 -39.37 42.98 -5.95
N ARG A 896 -40.66 43.33 -6.01
CA ARG A 896 -41.13 44.32 -6.98
C ARG A 896 -40.87 45.72 -6.39
N PRO A 897 -40.05 46.58 -7.02
CA PRO A 897 -39.87 47.94 -6.56
C PRO A 897 -41.19 48.73 -6.72
N SER A 898 -41.45 49.64 -5.78
CA SER A 898 -42.60 50.54 -5.83
C SER A 898 -42.54 51.48 -7.02
N LYS A 899 -43.68 51.72 -7.67
CA LYS A 899 -43.83 52.74 -8.73
C LYS A 899 -43.56 54.17 -8.22
N TYR A 900 -43.65 54.39 -6.91
CA TYR A 900 -43.44 55.70 -6.29
C TYR A 900 -41.98 55.94 -5.92
N ASN A 901 -41.25 54.89 -5.51
CA ASN A 901 -39.84 54.98 -5.15
C ASN A 901 -39.14 53.61 -5.29
N ALA A 902 -38.14 53.50 -6.17
CA ALA A 902 -37.46 52.24 -6.47
C ALA A 902 -36.71 51.62 -5.27
N GLN A 903 -36.45 52.38 -4.20
CA GLN A 903 -35.79 51.91 -2.97
C GLN A 903 -36.77 51.36 -1.90
N VAL A 904 -38.06 51.31 -2.22
CA VAL A 904 -39.13 50.72 -1.40
C VAL A 904 -39.71 49.54 -2.16
N PHE A 905 -39.63 48.35 -1.57
CA PHE A 905 -40.08 47.11 -2.21
C PHE A 905 -41.46 46.72 -1.68
N ILE A 906 -42.25 46.06 -2.53
CA ILE A 906 -43.54 45.48 -2.18
C ILE A 906 -43.27 44.00 -1.87
N ASP A 907 -42.94 43.71 -0.61
CA ASP A 907 -42.55 42.38 -0.12
C ASP A 907 -43.54 41.82 0.91
N SER A 908 -43.62 42.44 2.08
CA SER A 908 -44.48 42.04 3.19
C SER A 908 -45.18 43.26 3.78
N CYS A 909 -46.38 43.04 4.29
CA CYS A 909 -47.19 44.05 4.93
C CYS A 909 -46.52 44.44 6.24
N GLU A 910 -46.13 45.71 6.38
CA GLU A 910 -45.45 46.23 7.58
C GLU A 910 -46.35 46.27 8.83
N ILE A 911 -47.63 45.92 8.68
CA ILE A 911 -48.62 45.86 9.76
C ILE A 911 -48.79 44.42 10.25
N CYS A 912 -49.09 43.47 9.34
CA CYS A 912 -49.45 42.10 9.73
C CYS A 912 -48.50 41.01 9.21
N GLY A 913 -47.47 41.35 8.44
CA GLY A 913 -46.50 40.40 7.88
C GLY A 913 -46.96 39.59 6.66
N ALA A 914 -48.25 39.64 6.28
CA ALA A 914 -48.77 39.01 5.07
C ALA A 914 -48.19 39.63 3.78
N PRO A 915 -48.21 38.97 2.61
CA PRO A 915 -47.69 39.55 1.36
C PRO A 915 -48.29 40.93 1.05
N ALA A 916 -47.43 41.93 0.80
CA ALA A 916 -47.89 43.26 0.43
C ALA A 916 -48.38 43.27 -1.03
N GLU A 917 -49.49 43.96 -1.29
CA GLU A 917 -50.07 44.08 -2.63
C GLU A 917 -50.02 45.54 -3.14
N ALA A 918 -49.93 46.51 -2.21
CA ALA A 918 -49.93 47.93 -2.51
C ALA A 918 -48.96 48.71 -1.60
N ILE A 919 -48.70 49.96 -1.99
CA ILE A 919 -47.99 50.95 -1.18
C ILE A 919 -49.00 52.00 -0.72
N HIS A 920 -49.05 52.23 0.58
CA HIS A 920 -49.83 53.30 1.19
C HIS A 920 -48.95 54.53 1.47
N HIS A 921 -49.48 55.73 1.24
CA HIS A 921 -48.85 56.99 1.62
C HIS A 921 -49.30 57.38 3.03
N ILE A 922 -48.37 57.51 3.99
CA ILE A 922 -48.70 57.86 5.38
C ILE A 922 -49.38 59.24 5.44
N GLN A 923 -48.82 60.20 4.71
CA GLN A 923 -49.39 61.54 4.50
C GLN A 923 -49.93 61.64 3.06
N PRO A 924 -51.22 61.88 2.87
CA PRO A 924 -51.85 61.93 1.55
C PRO A 924 -51.43 63.18 0.76
N LYS A 925 -51.61 63.13 -0.57
CA LYS A 925 -51.25 64.21 -1.50
C LYS A 925 -51.93 65.56 -1.17
N SER A 926 -53.06 65.56 -0.46
CA SER A 926 -53.77 66.77 -0.01
C SER A 926 -52.96 67.65 0.95
N GLU A 927 -52.10 67.07 1.78
CA GLU A 927 -51.29 67.81 2.77
C GLU A 927 -50.13 68.61 2.16
N PHE A 928 -49.78 68.34 0.89
CA PHE A 928 -48.62 68.95 0.22
C PHE A 928 -49.01 69.95 -0.90
N LYS A 929 -50.30 70.34 -1.00
CA LYS A 929 -50.83 71.18 -2.09
C LYS A 929 -50.34 72.64 -2.08
N SER A 930 -49.77 73.14 -0.97
CA SER A 930 -49.26 74.52 -0.85
C SER A 930 -47.82 74.73 -1.34
N GLN A 931 -47.17 73.69 -1.88
CA GLN A 931 -45.78 73.73 -2.35
C GLN A 931 -45.68 73.50 -3.87
N PRO A 932 -44.64 74.06 -4.55
CA PRO A 932 -44.45 73.86 -5.99
C PRO A 932 -44.38 72.36 -6.36
N GLU A 933 -45.02 71.96 -7.46
CA GLU A 933 -45.28 70.55 -7.84
C GLU A 933 -44.05 69.64 -7.79
N LYS A 934 -42.88 70.13 -8.23
CA LYS A 934 -41.61 69.39 -8.19
C LYS A 934 -41.17 69.04 -6.76
N LEU A 935 -41.40 69.94 -5.79
CA LEU A 935 -41.06 69.72 -4.38
C LEU A 935 -42.10 68.80 -3.70
N CYS A 936 -43.37 68.97 -4.08
CA CYS A 936 -44.50 68.16 -3.61
C CYS A 936 -44.31 66.67 -3.95
N ASN A 937 -44.02 66.33 -5.22
CA ASN A 937 -43.76 64.94 -5.63
C ASN A 937 -42.53 64.34 -4.94
N ARG A 938 -41.49 65.14 -4.69
CA ARG A 938 -40.25 64.69 -4.03
C ARG A 938 -40.42 64.45 -2.53
N LYS A 939 -41.41 65.05 -1.85
CA LYS A 939 -41.75 64.77 -0.45
C LYS A 939 -42.76 63.62 -0.33
N LEU A 940 -43.77 63.63 -1.19
CA LEU A 940 -44.81 62.60 -1.24
C LEU A 940 -44.22 61.19 -1.43
N ASN A 941 -43.26 61.04 -2.35
CA ASN A 941 -42.68 59.75 -2.72
C ASN A 941 -41.37 59.39 -1.99
N ARG A 942 -41.08 60.00 -0.83
CA ARG A 942 -39.91 59.61 -0.03
C ARG A 942 -40.15 58.29 0.68
N LYS A 943 -39.09 57.51 0.88
CA LYS A 943 -39.11 56.25 1.65
C LYS A 943 -39.72 56.40 3.05
N SER A 944 -39.66 57.57 3.68
CA SER A 944 -40.28 57.84 4.99
C SER A 944 -41.81 57.99 4.95
N ASN A 945 -42.42 58.16 3.78
CA ASN A 945 -43.85 58.38 3.62
C ASN A 945 -44.56 57.20 2.94
N LEU A 946 -43.84 56.12 2.61
CA LEU A 946 -44.37 54.97 1.89
C LEU A 946 -44.34 53.74 2.79
N VAL A 947 -45.41 52.96 2.77
CA VAL A 947 -45.57 51.73 3.57
C VAL A 947 -46.15 50.61 2.71
N PRO A 948 -45.45 49.47 2.54
CA PRO A 948 -46.02 48.27 1.94
C PRO A 948 -47.11 47.66 2.83
N VAL A 949 -48.28 47.41 2.27
CA VAL A 949 -49.43 46.84 2.98
C VAL A 949 -50.18 45.81 2.11
N CYS A 950 -50.78 44.81 2.75
CA CYS A 950 -51.70 43.89 2.10
C CYS A 950 -53.08 44.54 1.89
N SER A 951 -53.93 43.95 1.05
CA SER A 951 -55.25 44.50 0.73
C SER A 951 -56.16 44.71 1.95
N SER A 952 -56.14 43.80 2.94
CA SER A 952 -56.97 43.92 4.15
C SER A 952 -56.52 45.08 5.04
N CYS A 953 -55.22 45.17 5.36
CA CYS A 953 -54.67 46.29 6.13
C CYS A 953 -54.83 47.63 5.39
N HIS A 954 -54.70 47.64 4.06
CA HIS A 954 -54.94 48.85 3.27
C HIS A 954 -56.38 49.34 3.39
N LEU A 955 -57.36 48.43 3.31
CA LEU A 955 -58.78 48.73 3.54
C LEU A 955 -59.04 49.24 4.96
N ASP A 956 -58.43 48.64 5.97
CA ASP A 956 -58.60 49.06 7.37
C ASP A 956 -58.01 50.45 7.65
N ILE A 957 -56.93 50.84 6.96
CA ILE A 957 -56.42 52.21 7.00
C ILE A 957 -57.42 53.19 6.38
N HIS A 958 -57.97 52.88 5.19
CA HIS A 958 -58.99 53.75 4.55
C HIS A 958 -60.31 53.81 5.33
N ARG A 959 -60.62 52.78 6.11
CA ARG A 959 -61.79 52.72 7.02
C ARG A 959 -61.53 53.36 8.39
N ASN A 960 -60.38 54.00 8.61
CA ASN A 960 -59.95 54.58 9.90
C ASN A 960 -59.93 53.57 11.06
N LYS A 961 -59.78 52.28 10.79
CA LYS A 961 -59.56 51.25 11.81
C LYS A 961 -58.10 51.15 12.23
N ILE A 962 -57.18 51.52 11.34
CA ILE A 962 -55.74 51.56 11.61
C ILE A 962 -55.21 52.96 11.33
N SER A 963 -54.47 53.54 12.29
CA SER A 963 -53.74 54.80 12.11
C SER A 963 -52.24 54.55 12.08
N ILE A 964 -51.56 55.00 11.03
CA ILE A 964 -50.11 54.90 10.88
C ILE A 964 -49.45 56.17 11.45
N LEU A 965 -48.65 56.01 12.51
CA LEU A 965 -47.96 57.11 13.20
C LEU A 965 -46.60 57.48 12.56
N GLY A 966 -46.11 56.64 11.64
CA GLY A 966 -44.86 56.86 10.92
C GLY A 966 -43.74 55.92 11.31
N TRP A 967 -42.58 56.09 10.67
CA TRP A 967 -41.40 55.28 10.93
C TRP A 967 -40.54 55.85 12.07
N LYS A 968 -40.16 55.02 13.04
CA LYS A 968 -39.22 55.39 14.12
C LYS A 968 -37.95 54.54 14.08
N ARG A 969 -36.84 55.11 14.56
CA ARG A 969 -35.51 54.48 14.57
C ARG A 969 -35.26 53.88 15.95
N THR A 970 -34.93 52.59 16.01
CA THR A 970 -34.48 51.90 17.24
C THR A 970 -32.98 51.57 17.12
N PRO A 971 -32.28 51.19 18.21
CA PRO A 971 -30.84 50.92 18.18
C PRO A 971 -30.37 49.83 17.20
N GLY A 972 -31.28 48.95 16.73
CA GLY A 972 -30.95 47.85 15.82
C GLY A 972 -31.59 47.91 14.42
N HIS A 973 -32.67 48.67 14.19
CA HIS A 973 -33.32 48.80 12.87
C HIS A 973 -34.37 49.95 12.85
N LYS A 974 -35.01 50.19 11.70
CA LYS A 974 -36.13 51.13 11.54
C LYS A 974 -37.44 50.35 11.56
N LYS A 975 -38.42 50.74 12.38
CA LYS A 975 -39.71 50.03 12.53
C LYS A 975 -40.89 50.98 12.30
N LEU A 976 -41.96 50.48 11.68
CA LEU A 976 -43.21 51.22 11.50
C LEU A 976 -44.01 51.23 12.81
N TYR A 977 -44.50 52.41 13.22
CA TYR A 977 -45.44 52.55 14.34
C TYR A 977 -46.84 52.81 13.81
N TRP A 978 -47.81 52.06 14.31
CA TRP A 978 -49.23 52.14 13.96
C TRP A 978 -50.09 51.65 15.13
N VAL A 979 -51.37 52.00 15.16
CA VAL A 979 -52.34 51.63 16.22
C VAL A 979 -53.69 51.25 15.61
N TYR A 980 -54.42 50.32 16.26
CA TYR A 980 -55.84 50.09 15.99
C TYR A 980 -56.68 51.15 16.71
N LEU A 981 -57.61 51.75 15.98
CA LEU A 981 -58.63 52.64 16.52
C LEU A 981 -59.87 51.78 16.75
N ASN A 982 -60.10 51.37 18.00
CA ASN A 982 -61.29 50.58 18.35
C ASN A 982 -62.55 51.44 18.26
N GLU A 983 -63.55 50.96 17.51
CA GLU A 983 -64.95 51.33 17.72
C GLU A 983 -65.40 50.76 19.08
N SER A 984 -65.85 51.64 19.98
CA SER A 984 -66.66 51.39 21.20
C SER A 984 -66.51 50.04 21.92
N LEU A 985 -65.84 50.06 23.08
CA LEU A 985 -66.14 49.15 24.19
C LEU A 985 -67.52 49.51 24.76
N ASP A 986 -68.55 48.83 24.29
CA ASP A 986 -69.85 48.74 24.96
C ASP A 986 -70.31 47.28 24.93
N SER A 987 -70.17 46.62 26.10
CA SER A 987 -70.98 45.53 26.66
C SER A 987 -70.09 44.61 27.49
N GLY A 988 -70.14 44.78 28.80
CA GLY A 988 -69.62 43.79 29.74
C GLY A 988 -70.49 42.53 29.76
N THR A 989 -69.86 41.39 30.00
CA THR A 989 -70.16 40.39 31.05
C THR A 989 -69.35 39.13 30.74
N GLU A 990 -68.59 38.71 31.76
CA GLU A 990 -67.87 37.44 32.01
C GLU A 990 -66.95 36.83 30.95
#